data_AF-A0AAN7P633-F1
#
_entry.id   AF-A0AAN7P633-F1
#
_cell.length_a   1.000
_cell.length_b   1.000
_cell.length_c   1.000
_cell.angle_alpha   90.00
_cell.angle_beta   90.00
_cell.angle_gamma   90.00
#
_symmetry.space_group_name_H-M   'P 1'
#
loop_
_entity.id
_entity.type
_entity.pdbx_description
1 polymer ?
#
loop_
_entity_poly.entity_id
_entity_poly.type
_entity_poly.pdbx_seq_one_letter_code
_entity_poly.pdbx_strand_id
1 'polypeptide(L)'
;MGKLLNYRNCAMLMMELELQVVKFEVGGDIHVNSIATDLVTGNIRASYVLSAGHFFTKTLNSLIRSRDESVTVLTTPQYKPGIQNLEDLVESNLSIIASPCFEEFYFSRAETSNNIYSKIKNQMQFISLSYYEMGKLLNYRNCAMLMMELELQVVKFEVGGDIHVNSIATDLVTGNIRASYVLSAGHFFTKTLNSLIRSIDESDACVSKSINQMFNEDDTLAFIYDEYMEIEVPKIMKRPYVIARCIGPTRSKLDRSAAYIVHLLKQELLNNTLTFLRLSSFWIHKQSPNGRYLVIINENHSQDIQKIFTFFWNLKIHKVVVITQHNHDHQIHTSNPYDKKNYCGAYANIIRSQYCNGNFTINILKNYTDINKCGITFLTFDDNNYGLKAFFEDFFNTLAKKTNGEFIKNTTVTSKTEVISIMMQPIIVTSIATDSSPHIKEFDYSNTVMVNKIVIIVKAGDTVSPVKILFVIFRTEVWIMIILSIGITSLSLWLISSIDKQQFSISKFGKTWLDVLLATIWGYFVLVPRNIKARYIIISYLVYQIHIQTGFTSNLVTVLTTPQYKPGIQNLEDLVESNLSIIASPCFEEFYFSRAETSNNIYSKIKNQMQFISLSYYEMGKLLNYRNCAMLMMELELQVVKFEVGGDIHVNSIATDLVTGNIRASYVLSAGHFFTKTFNSLIRSIDESDINKCSITFLTSPDENNYGIKEFFEDFFNTLANKTNGEFIKNTTVISRTEGISTMMQPIIFTSIATDSSPYIKEYDFSNTVIVNKIVIVVKAGDTISPVKTLFVIFRTEVWIMIIVSIGITSLSLWLISSIDKQQFSISKFGKTWLDVLLATIWGYFVLVPRNIKARYIIISYLVYQIHIQTGFTSNLVTVLTTPQYKPGIQNLEDLVESNLSIIASRCFEEFYFSRVEETSNNIYSKIKNQMRFIDLSYIERAKLLNYRNCAMLMMELELQVVKFEVGADIHVNSIATDLVTGNIRVSCVLSAGHFFTKTLNSFIRSRDESEREEEQKQH
;
A
#
# COMPACT_ATOMS: atom_id res chain seq x y z
N MET A 1 13.66 -22.38 -24.74
CA MET A 1 13.31 -23.66 -25.39
C MET A 1 14.22 -24.82 -24.99
N GLY A 2 15.54 -24.73 -25.15
CA GLY A 2 16.46 -25.87 -24.87
C GLY A 2 16.44 -26.45 -23.45
N LYS A 3 15.95 -25.72 -22.43
CA LYS A 3 15.77 -26.25 -21.06
C LYS A 3 14.46 -27.06 -20.87
N LEU A 4 13.50 -26.98 -21.80
CA LEU A 4 12.19 -27.65 -21.69
C LEU A 4 12.18 -29.08 -22.24
N LEU A 5 13.18 -29.48 -23.04
CA LEU A 5 13.24 -30.79 -23.71
C LEU A 5 13.78 -31.94 -22.84
N ASN A 6 13.96 -31.73 -21.54
CA ASN A 6 14.60 -32.70 -20.65
C ASN A 6 13.63 -33.65 -19.91
N TYR A 7 12.35 -33.69 -20.31
CA TYR A 7 11.33 -34.59 -19.75
C TYR A 7 10.68 -35.44 -20.85
N ARG A 8 10.37 -36.70 -20.50
CA ARG A 8 10.19 -37.89 -21.37
C ARG A 8 9.26 -37.75 -22.60
N ASN A 9 9.62 -38.48 -23.67
CA ASN A 9 8.81 -38.94 -24.82
C ASN A 9 7.94 -37.91 -25.57
N CYS A 10 8.53 -36.79 -25.99
CA CYS A 10 7.93 -35.94 -27.03
C CYS A 10 8.80 -35.97 -28.29
N ALA A 11 8.19 -36.13 -29.47
CA ALA A 11 8.84 -35.99 -30.76
C ALA A 11 8.51 -34.62 -31.37
N MET A 12 9.55 -33.87 -31.76
CA MET A 12 9.42 -32.58 -32.44
C MET A 12 9.96 -32.76 -33.85
N LEU A 13 9.10 -32.58 -34.86
CA LEU A 13 9.51 -32.65 -36.27
C LEU A 13 9.86 -31.22 -36.73
N MET A 14 11.14 -30.94 -36.96
CA MET A 14 11.57 -29.73 -37.66
C MET A 14 11.97 -30.12 -39.08
N MET A 15 11.39 -29.46 -40.07
CA MET A 15 11.86 -29.54 -41.46
C MET A 15 13.00 -28.54 -41.64
N GLU A 16 14.21 -29.04 -41.87
CA GLU A 16 15.38 -28.24 -42.22
C GLU A 16 15.56 -28.26 -43.75
N LEU A 17 15.62 -27.09 -44.38
CA LEU A 17 15.97 -26.92 -45.80
C LEU A 17 17.39 -26.35 -45.83
N GLU A 18 18.36 -27.18 -46.21
CA GLU A 18 19.77 -26.78 -46.28
C GLU A 18 19.99 -25.63 -47.26
N LEU A 19 20.63 -24.55 -46.79
CA LEU A 19 21.10 -23.45 -47.61
C LEU A 19 22.53 -23.10 -47.17
N GLN A 20 23.52 -23.42 -48.03
CA GLN A 20 24.91 -23.05 -47.79
C GLN A 20 25.09 -21.53 -47.90
N VAL A 21 25.56 -20.89 -46.83
CA VAL A 21 26.08 -19.53 -46.87
C VAL A 21 27.47 -19.50 -46.23
N VAL A 22 28.44 -19.05 -47.01
CA VAL A 22 29.82 -18.77 -46.60
C VAL A 22 29.83 -17.47 -45.79
N LYS A 23 30.27 -17.55 -44.54
CA LYS A 23 30.42 -16.43 -43.60
C LYS A 23 31.76 -15.72 -43.84
N PHE A 24 31.75 -14.39 -43.96
CA PHE A 24 32.93 -13.56 -43.69
C PHE A 24 32.68 -12.77 -42.41
N GLU A 25 33.51 -13.00 -41.40
CA GLU A 25 33.58 -12.19 -40.18
C GLU A 25 34.58 -11.05 -40.36
N VAL A 26 34.19 -9.84 -39.97
CA VAL A 26 35.13 -8.79 -39.55
C VAL A 26 34.83 -8.52 -38.08
N GLY A 27 35.73 -8.99 -37.22
CA GLY A 27 35.74 -8.68 -35.79
C GLY A 27 36.38 -7.32 -35.53
N GLY A 28 35.85 -6.62 -34.52
CA GLY A 28 36.45 -5.41 -33.96
C GLY A 28 35.85 -5.15 -32.59
N ASP A 29 36.63 -5.44 -31.55
CA ASP A 29 36.37 -5.07 -30.16
C ASP A 29 36.47 -3.54 -29.98
N ILE A 30 35.59 -2.97 -29.15
CA ILE A 30 35.81 -1.63 -28.58
C ILE A 30 35.60 -1.71 -27.07
N HIS A 31 36.70 -1.53 -26.33
CA HIS A 31 36.72 -1.31 -24.89
C HIS A 31 36.26 0.11 -24.55
N VAL A 32 35.53 0.21 -23.44
CA VAL A 32 35.09 1.44 -22.77
C VAL A 32 36.24 2.06 -21.97
N ASN A 33 36.37 3.39 -22.00
CA ASN A 33 36.96 4.18 -20.92
C ASN A 33 36.30 5.57 -20.79
N SER A 34 36.49 6.15 -19.61
CA SER A 34 35.60 7.03 -18.84
C SER A 34 35.74 8.56 -19.03
N ILE A 35 34.65 9.27 -18.67
CA ILE A 35 34.53 10.55 -17.93
C ILE A 35 34.77 11.93 -18.62
N ALA A 36 33.80 12.83 -18.32
CA ALA A 36 33.85 14.31 -18.12
C ALA A 36 33.39 15.31 -19.22
N THR A 37 32.19 15.87 -18.96
CA THR A 37 31.78 17.30 -18.86
C THR A 37 32.01 18.34 -19.97
N ASP A 38 30.89 19.03 -20.25
CA ASP A 38 30.67 20.47 -20.51
C ASP A 38 30.61 21.08 -21.93
N LEU A 39 29.45 21.74 -22.13
CA LEU A 39 29.13 23.00 -22.82
C LEU A 39 29.34 23.21 -24.36
N VAL A 40 28.18 23.45 -25.00
CA VAL A 40 27.81 24.64 -25.82
C VAL A 40 28.34 24.81 -27.27
N THR A 41 27.35 25.00 -28.16
CA THR A 41 27.32 25.68 -29.48
C THR A 41 27.94 25.05 -30.73
N GLY A 42 27.16 25.09 -31.82
CA GLY A 42 27.68 25.53 -33.11
C GLY A 42 27.48 24.58 -34.30
N ASN A 43 26.62 24.99 -35.24
CA ASN A 43 26.58 24.52 -36.62
C ASN A 43 27.98 24.38 -37.25
N ILE A 44 28.16 23.43 -38.18
CA ILE A 44 28.69 23.67 -39.55
C ILE A 44 28.62 22.38 -40.40
N ARG A 45 28.33 22.59 -41.69
CA ARG A 45 28.19 21.63 -42.79
C ARG A 45 29.56 21.17 -43.37
N ALA A 46 29.52 19.97 -43.94
CA ALA A 46 30.20 19.48 -45.15
C ALA A 46 31.74 19.33 -45.16
N SER A 47 32.23 18.16 -45.58
CA SER A 47 32.72 17.90 -46.95
C SER A 47 33.39 16.53 -47.09
N TYR A 48 33.23 15.91 -48.27
CA TYR A 48 33.87 14.67 -48.73
C TYR A 48 35.38 14.84 -48.96
N VAL A 49 36.18 13.80 -48.68
CA VAL A 49 37.45 13.51 -49.38
C VAL A 49 37.63 12.00 -49.56
N LEU A 50 37.71 11.58 -50.82
CA LEU A 50 38.20 10.28 -51.30
C LEU A 50 39.71 10.41 -51.58
N SER A 51 40.53 9.45 -51.14
CA SER A 51 41.76 9.12 -51.86
C SER A 51 42.20 7.68 -51.58
N ALA A 52 42.41 6.94 -52.67
CA ALA A 52 42.95 5.58 -52.73
C ALA A 52 44.48 5.55 -52.60
N GLY A 53 45.05 4.39 -52.22
CA GLY A 53 46.50 4.16 -52.21
C GLY A 53 46.95 2.76 -51.75
N HIS A 54 47.11 1.88 -52.75
CA HIS A 54 47.78 0.57 -52.91
C HIS A 54 48.96 0.04 -52.02
N PHE A 55 49.15 -1.30 -52.12
CA PHE A 55 50.35 -2.19 -51.91
C PHE A 55 50.60 -2.76 -50.49
N PHE A 56 50.98 -4.04 -50.20
CA PHE A 56 51.73 -5.10 -50.90
C PHE A 56 51.41 -6.53 -50.34
N THR A 57 51.81 -7.56 -51.09
CA THR A 57 51.56 -9.03 -51.01
C THR A 57 52.62 -9.86 -50.23
N LYS A 58 52.31 -11.16 -49.96
CA LYS A 58 53.17 -12.37 -49.63
C LYS A 58 53.00 -12.94 -48.20
N THR A 59 53.03 -14.26 -47.86
CA THR A 59 53.27 -15.56 -48.53
C THR A 59 53.10 -16.74 -47.52
N LEU A 60 52.55 -17.87 -47.99
CA LEU A 60 52.75 -19.33 -47.67
C LEU A 60 52.82 -19.94 -46.25
N ASN A 61 52.01 -21.01 -46.10
CA ASN A 61 52.25 -22.37 -45.55
C ASN A 61 53.57 -22.71 -44.81
N SER A 62 53.48 -23.28 -43.60
CA SER A 62 53.77 -24.72 -43.30
C SER A 62 53.99 -25.01 -41.79
N LEU A 63 53.78 -26.29 -41.42
CA LEU A 63 54.34 -27.06 -40.27
C LEU A 63 53.55 -27.21 -38.95
N ILE A 64 52.69 -28.23 -38.92
CA ILE A 64 52.79 -29.49 -38.13
C ILE A 64 53.81 -29.50 -36.95
N ARG A 65 53.37 -29.71 -35.69
CA ARG A 65 53.42 -31.00 -34.90
C ARG A 65 53.32 -30.81 -33.36
N SER A 66 52.48 -31.66 -32.74
CA SER A 66 52.54 -32.23 -31.36
C SER A 66 52.47 -31.30 -30.14
N ARG A 67 51.85 -31.62 -29.00
CA ARG A 67 51.54 -32.93 -28.39
C ARG A 67 50.47 -32.76 -27.27
N ASP A 68 49.55 -33.71 -27.24
CA ASP A 68 48.83 -34.37 -26.14
C ASP A 68 48.83 -33.80 -24.71
N GLU A 69 47.65 -33.75 -24.08
CA GLU A 69 47.31 -34.64 -22.95
C GLU A 69 45.79 -34.69 -22.64
N SER A 70 45.25 -35.92 -22.69
CA SER A 70 44.12 -36.52 -21.97
C SER A 70 42.82 -35.73 -21.69
N VAL A 71 41.71 -36.20 -22.29
CA VAL A 71 40.40 -36.20 -21.61
C VAL A 71 39.76 -37.58 -21.74
N THR A 72 39.44 -38.11 -20.56
CA THR A 72 38.83 -39.40 -20.27
C THR A 72 37.38 -39.47 -20.74
N VAL A 73 37.00 -40.63 -21.28
CA VAL A 73 35.66 -41.02 -21.71
C VAL A 73 34.68 -41.03 -20.53
N LEU A 74 33.54 -40.34 -20.67
CA LEU A 74 32.28 -40.74 -20.05
C LEU A 74 31.25 -41.03 -21.15
N THR A 75 30.73 -42.24 -21.05
CA THR A 75 29.87 -42.97 -21.96
C THR A 75 28.53 -42.28 -22.25
N THR A 76 28.20 -42.15 -23.53
CA THR A 76 26.83 -41.94 -24.04
C THR A 76 25.93 -43.14 -23.74
N PRO A 77 24.67 -42.97 -23.30
CA PRO A 77 23.68 -44.05 -23.40
C PRO A 77 23.25 -44.22 -24.87
N GLN A 78 23.10 -45.46 -25.29
CA GLN A 78 22.54 -45.85 -26.58
C GLN A 78 21.11 -45.32 -26.73
N TYR A 79 20.84 -44.61 -27.82
CA TYR A 79 19.50 -44.20 -28.23
C TYR A 79 18.75 -45.37 -28.91
N LYS A 80 17.48 -45.58 -28.54
CA LYS A 80 16.52 -46.35 -29.33
C LYS A 80 16.12 -45.54 -30.59
N PRO A 81 15.90 -46.17 -31.75
CA PRO A 81 15.45 -45.47 -32.95
C PRO A 81 13.94 -45.17 -32.81
N GLY A 82 13.52 -43.94 -33.07
CA GLY A 82 12.11 -43.56 -33.06
C GLY A 82 11.82 -42.49 -34.10
N ILE A 83 11.05 -42.88 -35.12
CA ILE A 83 10.44 -42.06 -36.19
C ILE A 83 11.45 -41.29 -37.05
N GLN A 84 11.82 -41.86 -38.20
CA GLN A 84 12.81 -41.25 -39.11
C GLN A 84 12.18 -40.59 -40.33
N ASN A 85 10.92 -40.88 -40.65
CA ASN A 85 10.21 -40.29 -41.79
C ASN A 85 8.71 -40.11 -41.52
N LEU A 86 8.01 -39.48 -42.48
CA LEU A 86 6.58 -39.15 -42.37
C LEU A 86 5.68 -40.39 -42.31
N GLU A 87 6.14 -41.53 -42.85
CA GLU A 87 5.42 -42.81 -42.86
C GLU A 87 5.44 -43.45 -41.46
N ASP A 88 6.58 -43.43 -40.79
CA ASP A 88 6.73 -43.88 -39.39
C ASP A 88 5.81 -43.09 -38.42
N LEU A 89 5.59 -41.79 -38.70
CA LEU A 89 4.71 -40.93 -37.90
C LEU A 89 3.24 -41.35 -38.06
N VAL A 90 2.81 -41.69 -39.28
CA VAL A 90 1.45 -42.14 -39.58
C VAL A 90 1.16 -43.52 -38.97
N GLU A 91 2.15 -44.40 -38.92
CA GLU A 91 2.02 -45.72 -38.29
C GLU A 91 2.05 -45.68 -36.75
N SER A 92 2.58 -44.61 -36.16
CA SER A 92 2.74 -44.47 -34.70
C SER A 92 1.43 -44.23 -33.92
N ASN A 93 0.30 -43.97 -34.59
CA ASN A 93 -1.02 -43.67 -33.99
C ASN A 93 -1.01 -42.53 -32.95
N LEU A 94 -0.03 -41.62 -33.01
CA LEU A 94 0.04 -40.45 -32.12
C LEU A 94 -0.97 -39.37 -32.57
N SER A 95 -1.57 -38.67 -31.59
CA SER A 95 -2.45 -37.53 -31.86
C SER A 95 -1.61 -36.30 -32.21
N ILE A 96 -1.92 -35.66 -33.35
CA ILE A 96 -1.18 -34.51 -33.87
C ILE A 96 -1.97 -33.24 -33.52
N ILE A 97 -1.34 -32.28 -32.84
CA ILE A 97 -1.99 -31.02 -32.48
C ILE A 97 -1.45 -29.91 -33.39
N ALA A 98 -2.34 -29.21 -34.09
CA ALA A 98 -1.98 -28.17 -35.06
C ALA A 98 -2.73 -26.86 -34.78
N SER A 99 -2.10 -25.74 -35.15
CA SER A 99 -2.74 -24.42 -35.11
C SER A 99 -3.81 -24.31 -36.22
N PRO A 100 -4.95 -23.64 -35.98
CA PRO A 100 -6.00 -23.43 -36.99
C PRO A 100 -5.49 -22.82 -38.30
N CYS A 101 -4.45 -21.97 -38.26
CA CYS A 101 -3.87 -21.35 -39.45
C CYS A 101 -3.19 -22.36 -40.41
N PHE A 102 -2.89 -23.58 -39.94
CA PHE A 102 -2.25 -24.63 -40.73
C PHE A 102 -3.23 -25.31 -41.71
N GLU A 103 -4.52 -25.40 -41.34
CA GLU A 103 -5.56 -25.98 -42.20
C GLU A 103 -5.85 -25.08 -43.42
N GLU A 104 -5.89 -23.77 -43.19
CA GLU A 104 -6.28 -22.77 -44.19
C GLU A 104 -5.23 -22.62 -45.32
N PHE A 105 -3.93 -22.77 -45.01
CA PHE A 105 -2.85 -22.53 -45.95
C PHE A 105 -2.40 -23.75 -46.76
N TYR A 106 -2.39 -24.95 -46.18
CA TYR A 106 -1.78 -26.13 -46.81
C TYR A 106 -2.79 -27.13 -47.36
N PHE A 107 -3.93 -27.34 -46.68
CA PHE A 107 -4.93 -28.32 -47.13
C PHE A 107 -5.95 -27.75 -48.12
N SER A 108 -6.05 -26.43 -48.25
CA SER A 108 -6.91 -25.78 -49.26
C SER A 108 -6.33 -25.84 -50.68
N ARG A 109 -5.04 -26.18 -50.84
CA ARG A 109 -4.32 -26.20 -52.14
C ARG A 109 -3.74 -27.56 -52.55
N ALA A 110 -3.85 -28.60 -51.72
CA ALA A 110 -3.33 -29.92 -52.08
C ALA A 110 -4.35 -30.69 -52.94
N GLU A 111 -4.07 -30.87 -54.23
CA GLU A 111 -4.82 -31.80 -55.08
C GLU A 111 -4.68 -33.24 -54.53
N THR A 112 -5.82 -33.86 -54.27
CA THR A 112 -5.96 -35.18 -53.66
C THR A 112 -5.44 -36.29 -54.58
N SER A 113 -4.20 -36.72 -54.38
CA SER A 113 -3.74 -38.03 -54.91
C SER A 113 -2.81 -38.84 -53.99
N ASN A 114 -2.40 -38.32 -52.83
CA ASN A 114 -1.55 -39.07 -51.88
C ASN A 114 -2.28 -39.48 -50.59
N ASN A 115 -2.41 -40.79 -50.40
CA ASN A 115 -3.14 -41.48 -49.31
C ASN A 115 -2.55 -41.23 -47.89
N ILE A 116 -1.35 -40.66 -47.81
CA ILE A 116 -0.65 -40.36 -46.55
C ILE A 116 -1.17 -39.05 -45.93
N TYR A 117 -1.47 -38.03 -46.75
CA TYR A 117 -1.92 -36.73 -46.26
C TYR A 117 -3.35 -36.75 -45.69
N SER A 118 -4.24 -37.59 -46.24
CA SER A 118 -5.59 -37.76 -45.71
C SER A 118 -5.57 -38.46 -44.34
N LYS A 119 -4.66 -39.42 -44.13
CA LYS A 119 -4.47 -40.08 -42.83
C LYS A 119 -3.92 -39.12 -41.78
N ILE A 120 -2.95 -38.28 -42.13
CA ILE A 120 -2.41 -37.24 -41.23
C ILE A 120 -3.50 -36.22 -40.86
N LYS A 121 -4.29 -35.76 -41.85
CA LYS A 121 -5.39 -34.81 -41.61
C LYS A 121 -6.43 -35.39 -40.63
N ASN A 122 -6.74 -36.68 -40.74
CA ASN A 122 -7.70 -37.36 -39.87
C ASN A 122 -7.17 -37.63 -38.44
N GLN A 123 -5.85 -37.55 -38.22
CA GLN A 123 -5.21 -37.66 -36.90
C GLN A 123 -4.94 -36.29 -36.23
N MET A 124 -5.23 -35.17 -36.92
CA MET A 124 -5.02 -33.81 -36.41
C MET A 124 -6.19 -33.28 -35.59
N GLN A 125 -5.89 -32.69 -34.43
CA GLN A 125 -6.84 -31.89 -33.64
C GLN A 125 -6.40 -30.42 -33.62
N PHE A 126 -7.29 -29.52 -34.03
CA PHE A 126 -7.04 -28.08 -34.05
C PHE A 126 -7.55 -27.44 -32.77
N ILE A 127 -6.66 -26.75 -32.04
CA ILE A 127 -6.99 -26.11 -30.75
C ILE A 127 -6.40 -24.70 -30.73
N SER A 128 -7.21 -23.69 -30.42
CA SER A 128 -6.76 -22.30 -30.28
C SER A 128 -6.27 -22.04 -28.85
N LEU A 129 -4.95 -22.04 -28.64
CA LEU A 129 -4.32 -21.75 -27.35
C LEU A 129 -3.15 -20.79 -27.52
N SER A 130 -2.82 -20.05 -26.45
CA SER A 130 -1.61 -19.23 -26.41
C SER A 130 -0.35 -20.10 -26.34
N TYR A 131 0.79 -19.61 -26.84
CA TYR A 131 2.08 -20.34 -26.84
C TYR A 131 2.51 -20.84 -25.46
N TYR A 132 2.12 -20.15 -24.38
CA TYR A 132 2.42 -20.53 -23.00
C TYR A 132 1.55 -21.68 -22.49
N GLU A 133 0.26 -21.71 -22.86
CA GLU A 133 -0.66 -22.78 -22.49
C GLU A 133 -0.40 -24.08 -23.25
N MET A 134 0.09 -23.99 -24.50
CA MET A 134 0.59 -25.15 -25.25
C MET A 134 1.77 -25.83 -24.55
N GLY A 135 2.66 -25.07 -23.90
CA GLY A 135 3.77 -25.61 -23.11
C GLY A 135 3.32 -26.41 -21.87
N LYS A 136 2.20 -26.04 -21.24
CA LYS A 136 1.63 -26.78 -20.10
C LYS A 136 0.93 -28.07 -20.55
N LEU A 137 0.22 -28.06 -21.67
CA LEU A 137 -0.48 -29.25 -22.20
C LEU A 137 0.47 -30.38 -22.61
N LEU A 138 1.67 -30.04 -23.11
CA LEU A 138 2.72 -31.01 -23.46
C LEU A 138 3.26 -31.78 -22.24
N ASN A 139 3.10 -31.25 -21.02
CA ASN A 139 3.53 -31.93 -19.80
C ASN A 139 2.56 -33.05 -19.36
N TYR A 140 1.37 -33.15 -19.98
CA TYR A 140 0.31 -34.07 -19.54
C TYR A 140 -0.09 -35.15 -20.57
N ARG A 141 0.37 -35.11 -21.83
CA ARG A 141 0.01 -36.10 -22.87
C ARG A 141 1.15 -36.43 -23.84
N ASN A 142 1.20 -37.68 -24.32
CA ASN A 142 2.06 -38.12 -25.43
C ASN A 142 1.54 -37.53 -26.77
N CYS A 143 2.02 -36.36 -27.17
CA CYS A 143 1.62 -35.69 -28.41
C CYS A 143 2.84 -35.28 -29.25
N ALA A 144 2.66 -35.17 -30.57
CA ALA A 144 3.66 -34.64 -31.51
C ALA A 144 3.26 -33.24 -31.97
N MET A 145 4.22 -32.31 -32.04
CA MET A 145 4.00 -30.90 -32.41
C MET A 145 4.74 -30.54 -33.70
N LEU A 146 4.05 -29.87 -34.61
CA LEU A 146 4.59 -29.40 -35.90
C LEU A 146 4.69 -27.86 -35.86
N MET A 147 5.89 -27.31 -36.02
CA MET A 147 6.12 -25.87 -36.12
C MET A 147 6.77 -25.52 -37.45
N MET A 148 6.40 -24.37 -38.00
CA MET A 148 6.95 -23.87 -39.27
C MET A 148 7.55 -22.49 -39.01
N GLU A 149 8.83 -22.33 -39.33
CA GLU A 149 9.52 -21.04 -39.33
C GLU A 149 9.52 -20.52 -40.77
N LEU A 150 8.97 -19.31 -40.99
CA LEU A 150 8.87 -18.68 -42.30
C LEU A 150 9.94 -17.59 -42.39
N GLU A 151 11.10 -17.94 -42.96
CA GLU A 151 12.07 -16.95 -43.43
C GLU A 151 11.90 -16.72 -44.95
N LEU A 152 11.66 -15.46 -45.33
CA LEU A 152 11.44 -15.02 -46.71
C LEU A 152 12.77 -14.61 -47.35
N GLN A 153 13.22 -15.33 -48.39
CA GLN A 153 14.29 -14.86 -49.29
C GLN A 153 13.73 -13.98 -50.41
N VAL A 154 14.42 -12.88 -50.72
CA VAL A 154 14.27 -12.13 -51.97
C VAL A 154 15.51 -12.36 -52.83
N VAL A 155 15.29 -12.97 -54.00
CA VAL A 155 16.30 -13.16 -55.06
C VAL A 155 16.57 -11.83 -55.76
N LYS A 156 17.85 -11.51 -55.94
CA LYS A 156 18.36 -10.36 -56.71
C LYS A 156 18.45 -10.75 -58.18
N PHE A 157 17.76 -10.03 -59.07
CA PHE A 157 18.11 -9.95 -60.49
C PHE A 157 18.79 -8.61 -60.74
N GLU A 158 20.06 -8.64 -61.13
CA GLU A 158 20.77 -7.52 -61.74
C GLU A 158 20.52 -7.56 -63.25
N VAL A 159 19.87 -6.52 -63.77
CA VAL A 159 20.09 -6.09 -65.15
C VAL A 159 20.66 -4.68 -65.05
N GLY A 160 21.94 -4.57 -65.42
CA GLY A 160 22.70 -3.33 -65.41
C GLY A 160 22.19 -2.33 -66.44
N GLY A 161 22.45 -1.06 -66.14
CA GLY A 161 22.17 0.06 -67.02
C GLY A 161 22.46 1.39 -66.32
N ASP A 162 23.74 1.68 -66.07
CA ASP A 162 24.18 3.04 -65.77
C ASP A 162 24.05 3.91 -67.02
N ILE A 163 23.34 5.03 -66.93
CA ILE A 163 23.63 6.21 -67.73
C ILE A 163 23.76 7.40 -66.77
N HIS A 164 25.01 7.77 -66.51
CA HIS A 164 25.39 9.07 -65.98
C HIS A 164 25.12 10.16 -67.03
N VAL A 165 24.52 11.27 -66.61
CA VAL A 165 24.67 12.57 -67.29
C VAL A 165 25.04 13.62 -66.25
N ASN A 166 26.29 14.10 -66.34
CA ASN A 166 26.71 15.35 -65.71
C ASN A 166 27.00 16.39 -66.81
N SER A 167 26.43 17.57 -66.62
CA SER A 167 26.71 18.92 -67.15
C SER A 167 27.59 19.10 -68.39
N ILE A 168 27.10 19.88 -69.38
CA ILE A 168 27.87 20.92 -70.08
C ILE A 168 26.99 22.16 -70.30
N ALA A 169 27.64 23.32 -70.19
CA ALA A 169 27.17 24.69 -70.25
C ALA A 169 26.68 25.18 -71.63
N THR A 170 26.09 26.38 -71.58
CA THR A 170 25.77 27.36 -72.63
C THR A 170 26.75 27.46 -73.80
N ASP A 171 26.24 27.51 -75.05
CA ASP A 171 26.40 28.64 -75.97
C ASP A 171 25.59 28.51 -77.28
N LEU A 172 25.26 29.69 -77.84
CA LEU A 172 24.49 29.98 -79.05
C LEU A 172 25.00 29.27 -80.33
N VAL A 173 24.09 29.02 -81.29
CA VAL A 173 24.04 29.66 -82.64
C VAL A 173 23.07 28.92 -83.60
N THR A 174 22.07 29.70 -84.07
CA THR A 174 21.29 29.62 -85.34
C THR A 174 20.50 28.37 -85.73
N GLY A 175 19.19 28.57 -85.96
CA GLY A 175 18.38 27.67 -86.79
C GLY A 175 16.89 27.99 -86.79
N ASN A 176 16.48 28.96 -87.61
CA ASN A 176 15.09 29.24 -87.98
C ASN A 176 14.34 27.96 -88.39
N ILE A 177 13.22 27.61 -87.75
CA ILE A 177 11.98 27.22 -88.46
C ILE A 177 10.77 27.77 -87.68
N ARG A 178 10.04 28.66 -88.36
CA ARG A 178 8.69 29.12 -88.00
C ARG A 178 7.69 28.00 -88.20
N ALA A 179 6.80 27.81 -87.23
CA ALA A 179 5.44 27.35 -87.50
C ALA A 179 4.48 28.09 -86.57
N SER A 180 3.84 29.10 -87.15
CA SER A 180 2.75 29.88 -86.56
C SER A 180 1.47 29.06 -86.65
N TYR A 181 0.72 28.91 -85.56
CA TYR A 181 -0.74 28.91 -85.60
C TYR A 181 -1.27 29.68 -84.38
N VAL A 182 -2.23 30.55 -84.68
CA VAL A 182 -2.74 31.65 -83.87
C VAL A 182 -4.22 31.39 -83.57
N LEU A 183 -4.60 31.68 -82.31
CA LEU A 183 -5.93 32.04 -81.78
C LEU A 183 -7.10 31.05 -81.88
N SER A 184 -7.66 30.69 -80.70
CA SER A 184 -9.09 30.91 -80.35
C SER A 184 -9.51 30.06 -79.13
N ALA A 185 -9.15 30.44 -77.90
CA ALA A 185 -9.76 29.87 -76.68
C ALA A 185 -9.70 30.77 -75.43
N GLY A 186 -9.31 32.04 -75.56
CA GLY A 186 -8.91 32.87 -74.42
C GLY A 186 -10.01 33.32 -73.46
N HIS A 187 -11.28 33.32 -73.87
CA HIS A 187 -12.36 33.90 -73.06
C HIS A 187 -13.24 32.88 -72.31
N PHE A 188 -13.23 31.61 -72.74
CA PHE A 188 -13.91 30.52 -72.05
C PHE A 188 -12.98 29.86 -71.01
N PHE A 189 -11.67 29.81 -71.30
CA PHE A 189 -10.69 29.25 -70.37
C PHE A 189 -10.45 30.13 -69.14
N THR A 190 -10.42 31.45 -69.24
CA THR A 190 -10.14 32.33 -68.08
C THR A 190 -11.24 32.31 -67.02
N LYS A 191 -12.52 32.14 -67.40
CA LYS A 191 -13.63 32.06 -66.44
C LYS A 191 -13.67 30.71 -65.72
N THR A 192 -13.40 29.62 -66.43
CA THR A 192 -13.32 28.27 -65.87
C THR A 192 -12.03 28.07 -65.07
N LEU A 193 -10.90 28.61 -65.53
CA LEU A 193 -9.61 28.57 -64.84
C LEU A 193 -9.62 29.44 -63.58
N ASN A 194 -10.23 30.63 -63.59
CA ASN A 194 -10.39 31.43 -62.37
C ASN A 194 -11.39 30.80 -61.38
N SER A 195 -12.38 30.04 -61.85
CA SER A 195 -13.24 29.22 -60.99
C SER A 195 -12.48 28.03 -60.39
N LEU A 196 -11.60 27.39 -61.17
CA LEU A 196 -10.79 26.26 -60.73
C LEU A 196 -9.70 26.71 -59.73
N ILE A 197 -8.97 27.79 -60.05
CA ILE A 197 -7.95 28.42 -59.19
C ILE A 197 -8.59 28.93 -57.89
N ARG A 198 -9.76 29.57 -57.94
CA ARG A 198 -10.50 29.92 -56.71
C ARG A 198 -10.87 28.70 -55.87
N SER A 199 -11.28 27.61 -56.51
CA SER A 199 -11.64 26.39 -55.76
C SER A 199 -10.43 25.70 -55.12
N ILE A 200 -9.24 25.86 -55.70
CA ILE A 200 -7.97 25.37 -55.16
C ILE A 200 -7.47 26.29 -54.02
N ASP A 201 -7.60 27.61 -54.16
CA ASP A 201 -7.27 28.56 -53.09
C ASP A 201 -8.19 28.42 -51.86
N GLU A 202 -9.47 28.12 -52.07
CA GLU A 202 -10.46 27.94 -50.99
C GLU A 202 -10.29 26.59 -50.26
N SER A 203 -9.93 25.51 -50.97
CA SER A 203 -9.59 24.23 -50.34
C SER A 203 -8.37 24.34 -49.45
N ASP A 204 -7.34 25.02 -49.95
CA ASP A 204 -6.09 25.23 -49.24
C ASP A 204 -6.29 26.12 -48.01
N ALA A 205 -7.19 27.11 -48.09
CA ALA A 205 -7.56 27.92 -46.95
C ALA A 205 -8.24 27.11 -45.84
N CYS A 206 -9.17 26.20 -46.16
CA CYS A 206 -9.82 25.37 -45.14
C CYS A 206 -8.84 24.41 -44.45
N VAL A 207 -8.06 23.68 -45.26
CA VAL A 207 -7.07 22.72 -44.76
C VAL A 207 -6.00 23.44 -43.93
N SER A 208 -5.49 24.58 -44.42
CA SER A 208 -4.50 25.38 -43.68
C SER A 208 -5.04 25.90 -42.35
N LYS A 209 -6.26 26.47 -42.32
CA LYS A 209 -6.91 26.89 -41.07
C LYS A 209 -7.05 25.72 -40.09
N SER A 210 -7.47 24.55 -40.58
CA SER A 210 -7.67 23.36 -39.75
C SER A 210 -6.36 22.85 -39.18
N ILE A 211 -5.30 22.82 -40.00
CA ILE A 211 -3.95 22.45 -39.57
C ILE A 211 -3.44 23.42 -38.50
N ASN A 212 -3.62 24.73 -38.69
CA ASN A 212 -3.17 25.74 -37.74
C ASN A 212 -3.92 25.67 -36.40
N GLN A 213 -5.20 25.31 -36.41
CA GLN A 213 -5.97 25.14 -35.17
C GLN A 213 -5.71 23.78 -34.48
N MET A 214 -5.47 22.72 -35.25
CA MET A 214 -5.25 21.39 -34.69
C MET A 214 -3.83 21.19 -34.17
N PHE A 215 -2.83 21.65 -34.91
CA PHE A 215 -1.43 21.30 -34.67
C PHE A 215 -0.65 22.52 -34.20
N ASN A 216 0.32 22.32 -33.31
CA ASN A 216 1.27 23.33 -32.87
C ASN A 216 2.29 23.61 -33.98
N GLU A 217 2.86 24.81 -34.03
CA GLU A 217 3.82 25.21 -35.07
C GLU A 217 5.04 24.29 -35.16
N ASP A 218 5.49 23.75 -34.04
CA ASP A 218 6.65 22.85 -33.94
C ASP A 218 6.33 21.37 -34.26
N ASP A 219 5.06 21.01 -34.48
CA ASP A 219 4.70 19.62 -34.77
C ASP A 219 5.21 19.21 -36.15
N THR A 220 5.87 18.04 -36.20
CA THR A 220 6.15 17.36 -37.47
C THR A 220 4.89 16.65 -37.95
N LEU A 221 4.41 16.99 -39.14
CA LEU A 221 3.17 16.45 -39.69
C LEU A 221 3.44 15.16 -40.49
N ALA A 222 2.81 14.05 -40.12
CA ALA A 222 2.86 12.83 -40.93
C ALA A 222 1.73 12.86 -41.97
N PHE A 223 2.08 13.05 -43.25
CA PHE A 223 1.13 13.11 -44.35
C PHE A 223 1.00 11.72 -45.01
N ILE A 224 -0.15 11.11 -44.84
CA ILE A 224 -0.50 9.76 -45.32
C ILE A 224 -1.46 9.93 -46.49
N TYR A 225 -1.14 9.35 -47.64
CA TYR A 225 -1.94 9.47 -48.85
C TYR A 225 -1.90 8.20 -49.71
N ASP A 226 -2.87 8.12 -50.61
CA ASP A 226 -3.07 7.01 -51.54
C ASP A 226 -2.37 7.20 -52.90
N GLU A 227 -2.10 6.11 -53.61
CA GLU A 227 -1.18 5.95 -54.75
C GLU A 227 -1.29 6.97 -55.90
N TYR A 228 -2.47 7.55 -56.12
CA TYR A 228 -2.84 8.26 -57.35
C TYR A 228 -2.70 9.79 -57.29
N MET A 229 -1.86 10.28 -56.40
CA MET A 229 -1.79 11.70 -56.09
C MET A 229 -0.37 12.24 -56.33
N GLU A 230 -0.19 12.97 -57.43
CA GLU A 230 0.81 14.03 -57.53
C GLU A 230 0.34 15.20 -56.65
N ILE A 231 0.25 14.98 -55.33
CA ILE A 231 -0.06 16.05 -54.40
C ILE A 231 1.15 16.99 -54.41
N GLU A 232 0.97 18.17 -54.98
CA GLU A 232 1.67 19.34 -54.49
C GLU A 232 1.25 19.47 -53.02
N VAL A 233 2.04 18.88 -52.10
CA VAL A 233 1.85 19.09 -50.66
C VAL A 233 1.70 20.59 -50.50
N PRO A 234 0.59 21.09 -49.91
CA PRO A 234 0.24 22.50 -50.00
C PRO A 234 1.50 23.33 -49.78
N LYS A 235 1.95 24.06 -50.82
CA LYS A 235 3.20 24.87 -50.79
C LYS A 235 3.20 25.87 -49.63
N ILE A 236 2.04 26.05 -49.03
CA ILE A 236 1.67 26.87 -47.89
C ILE A 236 2.15 26.30 -46.53
N MET A 237 2.50 25.01 -46.43
CA MET A 237 2.97 24.43 -45.17
C MET A 237 4.43 24.76 -44.88
N LYS A 238 4.65 25.71 -43.96
CA LYS A 238 5.99 26.03 -43.41
C LYS A 238 6.54 24.97 -42.43
N ARG A 239 5.72 23.99 -42.03
CA ARG A 239 6.03 23.02 -40.97
C ARG A 239 6.77 21.81 -41.54
N PRO A 240 7.68 21.17 -40.77
CA PRO A 240 8.30 19.92 -41.19
C PRO A 240 7.23 18.85 -41.36
N TYR A 241 7.28 18.11 -42.46
CA TYR A 241 6.36 17.01 -42.70
C TYR A 241 7.09 15.77 -43.24
N VAL A 242 6.53 14.61 -42.94
CA VAL A 242 6.99 13.32 -43.44
C VAL A 242 5.88 12.73 -44.29
N ILE A 243 6.20 12.41 -45.54
CA ILE A 243 5.27 11.79 -46.47
C ILE A 243 5.35 10.26 -46.29
N ALA A 244 4.24 9.62 -45.99
CA ALA A 244 4.10 8.16 -45.93
C ALA A 244 3.11 7.68 -46.99
N ARG A 245 3.58 6.84 -47.90
CA ARG A 245 2.73 6.21 -48.92
C ARG A 245 2.08 4.96 -48.34
N CYS A 246 0.77 4.78 -48.54
CA CYS A 246 0.04 3.59 -48.04
C CYS A 246 0.40 2.28 -48.76
N ILE A 247 1.18 2.32 -49.84
CA ILE A 247 1.51 1.16 -50.65
C ILE A 247 3.03 1.02 -50.70
N GLY A 248 3.53 0.15 -49.81
CA GLY A 248 4.95 -0.23 -49.69
C GLY A 248 5.47 -0.24 -48.24
N PRO A 249 6.47 -1.08 -47.92
CA PRO A 249 7.13 -1.05 -46.61
C PRO A 249 7.89 0.28 -46.45
N THR A 250 7.43 1.15 -45.56
CA THR A 250 8.11 2.39 -45.23
C THR A 250 9.38 2.10 -44.40
N ARG A 251 10.55 2.46 -44.94
CA ARG A 251 11.85 2.26 -44.25
C ARG A 251 12.15 3.32 -43.18
N SER A 252 11.40 4.42 -43.14
CA SER A 252 11.62 5.50 -42.18
C SER A 252 10.92 5.21 -40.85
N LYS A 253 11.69 5.11 -39.76
CA LYS A 253 11.16 5.27 -38.40
C LYS A 253 10.67 6.71 -38.28
N LEU A 254 9.38 6.93 -38.50
CA LEU A 254 8.72 8.16 -38.09
C LEU A 254 8.91 8.30 -36.58
N ASP A 255 9.49 9.41 -36.17
CA ASP A 255 9.56 9.77 -34.75
C ASP A 255 8.14 9.95 -34.22
N ARG A 256 7.97 10.02 -32.89
CA ARG A 256 6.68 10.04 -32.16
C ARG A 256 5.80 11.27 -32.45
N SER A 257 5.57 11.62 -33.72
CA SER A 257 4.72 12.73 -34.13
C SER A 257 3.28 12.46 -33.67
N ALA A 258 2.73 13.36 -32.86
CA ALA A 258 1.35 13.32 -32.42
C ALA A 258 0.39 13.99 -33.43
N ALA A 259 0.80 14.13 -34.70
CA ALA A 259 0.11 14.90 -35.73
C ALA A 259 0.10 14.17 -37.09
N TYR A 260 -1.10 13.80 -37.55
CA TYR A 260 -1.31 12.99 -38.75
C TYR A 260 -2.32 13.68 -39.67
N ILE A 261 -2.01 13.71 -40.96
CA ILE A 261 -2.93 14.13 -42.01
C ILE A 261 -3.13 12.93 -42.93
N VAL A 262 -4.37 12.46 -43.05
CA VAL A 262 -4.74 11.30 -43.86
C VAL A 262 -5.60 11.78 -45.01
N HIS A 263 -5.07 11.76 -46.23
CA HIS A 263 -5.78 12.21 -47.41
C HIS A 263 -6.24 11.02 -48.25
N LEU A 264 -7.55 10.89 -48.45
CA LEU A 264 -8.17 9.78 -49.17
C LEU A 264 -9.00 10.32 -50.34
N LEU A 265 -8.70 9.82 -51.53
CA LEU A 265 -9.41 10.23 -52.75
C LEU A 265 -10.81 9.64 -52.86
N LYS A 266 -11.00 8.41 -52.39
CA LYS A 266 -12.26 7.64 -52.52
C LYS A 266 -12.55 6.91 -51.22
N GLN A 267 -13.83 6.73 -50.91
CA GLN A 267 -14.27 5.97 -49.75
C GLN A 267 -13.76 4.52 -49.75
N GLU A 268 -13.78 3.83 -50.89
CA GLU A 268 -13.37 2.40 -50.96
C GLU A 268 -11.93 2.18 -50.46
N LEU A 269 -11.10 3.20 -50.62
CA LEU A 269 -9.69 3.20 -50.25
C LEU A 269 -9.49 3.53 -48.77
N LEU A 270 -10.51 4.06 -48.09
CA LEU A 270 -10.51 4.25 -46.64
C LEU A 270 -10.27 2.90 -45.97
N ASN A 271 -11.05 1.86 -46.27
CA ASN A 271 -10.91 0.58 -45.57
C ASN A 271 -9.54 -0.06 -45.80
N ASN A 272 -8.99 0.06 -47.01
CA ASN A 272 -7.65 -0.43 -47.35
C ASN A 272 -6.55 0.37 -46.66
N THR A 273 -6.63 1.71 -46.68
CA THR A 273 -5.69 2.59 -45.99
C THR A 273 -5.72 2.35 -44.49
N LEU A 274 -6.91 2.24 -43.92
CA LEU A 274 -7.11 1.99 -42.50
C LEU A 274 -6.63 0.60 -42.08
N THR A 275 -6.87 -0.43 -42.89
CA THR A 275 -6.34 -1.79 -42.67
C THR A 275 -4.83 -1.81 -42.78
N PHE A 276 -4.27 -1.13 -43.79
CA PHE A 276 -2.82 -0.95 -43.94
C PHE A 276 -2.22 -0.25 -42.73
N LEU A 277 -2.83 0.85 -42.27
CA LEU A 277 -2.41 1.56 -41.07
C LEU A 277 -2.41 0.58 -39.89
N ARG A 278 -3.50 -0.16 -39.66
CA ARG A 278 -3.60 -1.17 -38.59
C ARG A 278 -2.51 -2.25 -38.67
N LEU A 279 -2.18 -2.74 -39.87
CA LEU A 279 -1.20 -3.81 -40.10
C LEU A 279 0.25 -3.31 -40.25
N SER A 280 0.46 -2.01 -40.38
CA SER A 280 1.79 -1.46 -40.58
C SER A 280 2.61 -1.56 -39.28
N SER A 281 3.87 -1.98 -39.39
CA SER A 281 4.82 -1.93 -38.26
C SER A 281 4.99 -0.52 -37.69
N PHE A 282 4.64 0.50 -38.48
CA PHE A 282 4.50 1.89 -38.09
C PHE A 282 3.45 2.09 -36.97
N TRP A 283 2.32 1.36 -37.01
CA TRP A 283 1.25 1.45 -36.02
C TRP A 283 1.29 0.36 -34.96
N ILE A 284 1.71 -0.86 -35.32
CA ILE A 284 1.63 -2.05 -34.46
C ILE A 284 2.38 -1.88 -33.13
N HIS A 285 3.47 -1.11 -33.08
CA HIS A 285 4.29 -0.98 -31.87
C HIS A 285 4.09 0.32 -31.08
N LYS A 286 3.36 1.29 -31.64
CA LYS A 286 3.20 2.62 -31.05
C LYS A 286 1.92 3.28 -31.58
N GLN A 287 0.76 2.65 -31.35
CA GLN A 287 -0.48 3.43 -31.43
C GLN A 287 -0.26 4.69 -30.60
N SER A 288 -0.47 5.87 -31.20
CA SER A 288 -0.56 7.12 -30.45
C SER A 288 -2.05 7.46 -30.35
N PRO A 289 -2.80 6.85 -29.42
CA PRO A 289 -4.19 7.21 -29.16
C PRO A 289 -4.34 8.69 -28.78
N ASN A 290 -3.26 9.30 -28.29
CA ASN A 290 -3.12 10.74 -28.07
C ASN A 290 -2.86 11.58 -29.33
N GLY A 291 -2.66 10.95 -30.49
CA GLY A 291 -2.41 11.61 -31.77
C GLY A 291 -3.61 12.41 -32.26
N ARG A 292 -3.35 13.48 -32.99
CA ARG A 292 -4.34 14.32 -33.68
C ARG A 292 -4.38 13.92 -35.15
N TYR A 293 -5.57 13.63 -35.67
CA TYR A 293 -5.76 13.11 -37.02
C TYR A 293 -6.69 14.03 -37.80
N LEU A 294 -6.16 14.61 -38.86
CA LEU A 294 -6.94 15.36 -39.85
C LEU A 294 -7.16 14.44 -41.05
N VAL A 295 -8.39 14.01 -41.28
CA VAL A 295 -8.76 13.15 -42.40
C VAL A 295 -9.42 14.01 -43.47
N ILE A 296 -8.92 13.97 -44.71
CA ILE A 296 -9.47 14.72 -45.85
C ILE A 296 -10.06 13.71 -46.83
N ILE A 297 -11.34 13.88 -47.15
CA ILE A 297 -12.09 13.03 -48.09
C ILE A 297 -12.82 13.87 -49.14
N ASN A 298 -12.82 13.42 -50.39
CA ASN A 298 -13.46 14.14 -51.51
C ASN A 298 -14.97 13.87 -51.66
N GLU A 299 -15.56 13.08 -50.77
CA GLU A 299 -16.96 12.67 -50.84
C GLU A 299 -17.68 13.08 -49.54
N ASN A 300 -18.88 13.67 -49.66
CA ASN A 300 -19.68 14.12 -48.51
C ASN A 300 -20.89 13.19 -48.30
N HIS A 301 -20.61 11.89 -48.15
CA HIS A 301 -21.62 10.93 -47.72
C HIS A 301 -21.58 10.80 -46.20
N SER A 302 -22.69 11.13 -45.54
CA SER A 302 -22.77 11.15 -44.07
C SER A 302 -22.39 9.81 -43.43
N GLN A 303 -22.79 8.68 -44.03
CA GLN A 303 -22.45 7.33 -43.55
C GLN A 303 -20.94 7.08 -43.50
N ASP A 304 -20.18 7.74 -44.36
CA ASP A 304 -18.74 7.51 -44.51
C ASP A 304 -17.99 8.24 -43.40
N ILE A 305 -18.43 9.45 -43.10
CA ILE A 305 -17.93 10.24 -41.98
C ILE A 305 -18.19 9.49 -40.67
N GLN A 306 -19.37 8.86 -40.51
CA GLN A 306 -19.67 8.02 -39.33
C GLN A 306 -18.72 6.82 -39.22
N LYS A 307 -18.46 6.12 -40.33
CA LYS A 307 -17.52 4.98 -40.37
C LYS A 307 -16.10 5.42 -40.03
N ILE A 308 -15.66 6.58 -40.52
CA ILE A 308 -14.32 7.14 -40.21
C ILE A 308 -14.19 7.37 -38.71
N PHE A 309 -15.10 8.14 -38.10
CA PHE A 309 -15.04 8.41 -36.66
C PHE A 309 -15.11 7.13 -35.83
N THR A 310 -16.05 6.23 -36.15
CA THR A 310 -16.22 4.95 -35.46
C THR A 310 -14.96 4.09 -35.55
N PHE A 311 -14.32 4.06 -36.72
CA PHE A 311 -13.07 3.32 -36.90
C PHE A 311 -11.95 3.87 -36.03
N PHE A 312 -11.70 5.18 -36.08
CA PHE A 312 -10.65 5.78 -35.28
C PHE A 312 -10.92 5.63 -33.77
N TRP A 313 -12.17 5.72 -33.32
CA TRP A 313 -12.55 5.47 -31.92
C TRP A 313 -12.31 4.02 -31.50
N ASN A 314 -12.56 3.04 -32.38
CA ASN A 314 -12.21 1.64 -32.14
C ASN A 314 -10.70 1.42 -32.00
N LEU A 315 -9.89 2.28 -32.62
CA LEU A 315 -8.44 2.35 -32.42
C LEU A 315 -8.00 3.25 -31.25
N LYS A 316 -8.93 3.67 -30.39
CA LYS A 316 -8.70 4.58 -29.25
C LYS A 316 -8.18 5.97 -29.64
N ILE A 317 -8.37 6.37 -30.90
CA ILE A 317 -7.99 7.68 -31.41
C ILE A 317 -9.22 8.59 -31.38
N HIS A 318 -9.23 9.53 -30.45
CA HIS A 318 -10.41 10.40 -30.23
C HIS A 318 -10.31 11.78 -30.88
N LYS A 319 -9.10 12.27 -31.18
CA LYS A 319 -8.86 13.60 -31.75
C LYS A 319 -8.84 13.54 -33.27
N VAL A 320 -10.01 13.26 -33.84
CA VAL A 320 -10.22 13.12 -35.27
C VAL A 320 -11.02 14.30 -35.77
N VAL A 321 -10.63 14.80 -36.94
CA VAL A 321 -11.33 15.85 -37.66
C VAL A 321 -11.42 15.38 -39.09
N VAL A 322 -12.61 15.41 -39.66
CA VAL A 322 -12.83 14.98 -41.04
C VAL A 322 -13.20 16.21 -41.86
N ILE A 323 -12.46 16.50 -42.92
CA ILE A 323 -12.83 17.52 -43.91
C ILE A 323 -13.41 16.77 -45.10
N THR A 324 -14.63 17.14 -45.49
CA THR A 324 -15.23 16.70 -46.76
C THR A 324 -15.18 17.83 -47.77
N GLN A 325 -15.00 17.47 -49.03
CA GLN A 325 -15.13 18.38 -50.16
C GLN A 325 -16.37 17.99 -50.97
N HIS A 326 -17.33 18.91 -51.16
CA HIS A 326 -18.49 18.66 -52.01
C HIS A 326 -18.82 19.90 -52.83
N ASN A 327 -18.79 19.79 -54.16
CA ASN A 327 -19.14 20.87 -55.09
C ASN A 327 -18.42 22.21 -54.77
N HIS A 328 -17.12 22.14 -54.46
CA HIS A 328 -16.24 23.24 -54.04
C HIS A 328 -16.43 23.77 -52.62
N ASP A 329 -17.50 23.39 -51.91
CA ASP A 329 -17.65 23.70 -50.50
C ASP A 329 -16.90 22.69 -49.63
N HIS A 330 -16.10 23.20 -48.71
CA HIS A 330 -15.41 22.39 -47.71
C HIS A 330 -16.20 22.43 -46.41
N GLN A 331 -16.47 21.26 -45.85
CA GLN A 331 -17.09 21.12 -44.54
C GLN A 331 -16.12 20.44 -43.59
N ILE A 332 -15.94 21.05 -42.42
CA ILE A 332 -15.24 20.44 -41.31
C ILE A 332 -16.25 19.70 -40.43
N HIS A 333 -15.94 18.44 -40.15
CA HIS A 333 -16.73 17.56 -39.32
C HIS A 333 -15.93 17.20 -38.07
N THR A 334 -16.62 17.27 -36.93
CA THR A 334 -16.13 16.79 -35.64
C THR A 334 -17.21 15.96 -34.98
N SER A 335 -16.82 14.99 -34.16
CA SER A 335 -17.79 14.20 -33.41
C SER A 335 -17.28 14.02 -31.97
N ASN A 336 -18.20 14.10 -31.01
CA ASN A 336 -17.89 13.87 -29.60
C ASN A 336 -18.16 12.40 -29.26
N PRO A 337 -17.14 11.56 -28.98
CA PRO A 337 -17.36 10.17 -28.64
C PRO A 337 -18.31 9.99 -27.44
N TYR A 338 -18.31 10.92 -26.48
CA TYR A 338 -19.10 10.81 -25.24
C TYR A 338 -20.51 11.37 -25.34
N ASP A 339 -20.98 11.72 -26.54
CA ASP A 339 -22.40 11.99 -26.67
C ASP A 339 -23.17 10.69 -26.40
N LYS A 340 -24.20 10.72 -25.55
CA LYS A 340 -25.02 9.53 -25.27
C LYS A 340 -25.58 8.92 -26.55
N LYS A 341 -25.88 9.73 -27.56
CA LYS A 341 -26.35 9.23 -28.87
C LYS A 341 -25.24 8.57 -29.68
N ASN A 342 -23.98 8.81 -29.36
CA ASN A 342 -22.82 8.13 -29.94
C ASN A 342 -22.45 6.83 -29.21
N TYR A 343 -23.31 6.37 -28.29
CA TYR A 343 -23.08 5.16 -27.51
C TYR A 343 -21.69 5.15 -26.86
N CYS A 344 -21.27 6.31 -26.36
CA CYS A 344 -20.00 6.50 -25.65
C CYS A 344 -18.75 6.14 -26.46
N GLY A 345 -18.81 6.29 -27.77
CA GLY A 345 -17.68 6.06 -28.67
C GLY A 345 -17.75 4.73 -29.40
N ALA A 346 -18.82 3.95 -29.20
CA ALA A 346 -19.06 2.76 -30.00
C ALA A 346 -19.48 3.09 -31.44
N TYR A 347 -20.24 4.18 -31.66
CA TYR A 347 -20.72 4.59 -32.99
C TYR A 347 -20.86 6.10 -33.12
N ALA A 348 -20.37 6.70 -34.21
CA ALA A 348 -20.43 8.14 -34.43
C ALA A 348 -21.77 8.60 -35.04
N ASN A 349 -22.84 8.68 -34.27
CA ASN A 349 -24.17 9.05 -34.77
C ASN A 349 -24.39 10.57 -34.91
N ILE A 350 -23.92 11.36 -33.95
CA ILE A 350 -23.92 12.82 -33.97
C ILE A 350 -22.58 13.30 -34.52
N ILE A 351 -22.65 13.93 -35.68
CA ILE A 351 -21.53 14.64 -36.29
C ILE A 351 -21.91 16.12 -36.35
N ARG A 352 -21.02 16.98 -35.85
CA ARG A 352 -21.14 18.43 -35.99
C ARG A 352 -20.37 18.85 -37.21
N SER A 353 -21.04 19.53 -38.13
CA SER A 353 -20.48 19.98 -39.39
C SER A 353 -20.52 21.51 -39.45
N GLN A 354 -19.46 22.13 -39.97
CA GLN A 354 -19.42 23.57 -40.25
C GLN A 354 -18.76 23.79 -41.61
N TYR A 355 -19.27 24.73 -42.41
CA TYR A 355 -18.60 25.15 -43.64
C TYR A 355 -17.35 25.98 -43.33
N CYS A 356 -16.30 25.85 -44.14
CA CYS A 356 -15.02 26.55 -43.90
C CYS A 356 -15.02 28.04 -44.30
N ASN A 357 -16.14 28.56 -44.81
CA ASN A 357 -16.25 29.91 -45.39
C ASN A 357 -16.24 31.05 -44.34
N GLY A 358 -15.84 30.76 -43.09
CA GLY A 358 -15.76 31.72 -41.98
C GLY A 358 -14.71 31.35 -40.94
N ASN A 359 -14.80 31.96 -39.75
CA ASN A 359 -14.03 31.52 -38.58
C ASN A 359 -14.66 30.25 -38.00
N PHE A 360 -13.82 29.31 -37.57
CA PHE A 360 -14.30 28.08 -36.94
C PHE A 360 -14.98 28.40 -35.61
N THR A 361 -16.27 28.10 -35.51
CA THR A 361 -17.04 28.16 -34.26
C THR A 361 -17.00 26.81 -33.55
N ILE A 362 -16.80 25.73 -34.31
CA ILE A 362 -16.51 24.41 -33.77
C ILE A 362 -15.14 24.43 -33.11
N ASN A 363 -15.10 24.13 -31.81
CA ASN A 363 -13.84 23.90 -31.12
C ASN A 363 -13.30 22.52 -31.50
N ILE A 364 -12.32 22.52 -32.41
CA ILE A 364 -11.74 21.34 -33.03
C ILE A 364 -11.01 20.44 -32.01
N LEU A 365 -10.55 21.01 -30.89
CA LEU A 365 -9.81 20.28 -29.84
C LEU A 365 -10.36 20.61 -28.45
N LYS A 366 -11.65 20.37 -28.25
CA LYS A 366 -12.21 20.47 -26.90
C LYS A 366 -11.69 19.30 -26.05
N ASN A 367 -10.95 19.61 -24.98
CA ASN A 367 -10.72 18.62 -23.92
C ASN A 367 -12.09 18.34 -23.29
N TYR A 368 -12.59 17.11 -23.47
CA TYR A 368 -13.88 16.71 -22.92
C TYR A 368 -13.73 16.52 -21.40
N THR A 369 -14.34 17.43 -20.63
CA THR A 369 -14.52 17.30 -19.18
C THR A 369 -15.86 16.66 -18.82
N ASP A 370 -16.82 16.76 -19.74
CA ASP A 370 -18.19 16.23 -19.63
C ASP A 370 -18.32 14.99 -20.51
N ILE A 371 -18.63 13.85 -19.89
CA ILE A 371 -18.82 12.56 -20.57
C ILE A 371 -20.30 12.21 -20.83
N ASN A 372 -21.23 13.17 -20.73
CA ASN A 372 -22.66 13.11 -21.07
C ASN A 372 -23.38 11.80 -20.71
N LYS A 373 -23.27 11.37 -19.46
CA LYS A 373 -23.84 10.16 -18.87
C LYS A 373 -23.30 8.87 -19.47
N CYS A 374 -22.07 8.92 -20.01
CA CYS A 374 -21.38 7.70 -20.38
C CYS A 374 -20.95 6.90 -19.16
N GLY A 375 -20.95 5.58 -19.36
CA GLY A 375 -20.57 4.61 -18.36
C GLY A 375 -19.15 4.76 -17.87
N ILE A 376 -18.98 4.79 -16.55
CA ILE A 376 -17.71 4.53 -15.88
C ILE A 376 -17.85 3.17 -15.20
N THR A 377 -16.91 2.27 -15.49
CA THR A 377 -16.86 0.93 -14.91
C THR A 377 -15.53 0.78 -14.18
N PHE A 378 -15.60 0.47 -12.89
CA PHE A 378 -14.43 0.13 -12.10
C PHE A 378 -14.26 -1.39 -12.10
N LEU A 379 -13.03 -1.85 -12.39
CA LEU A 379 -12.70 -3.27 -12.37
C LEU A 379 -11.86 -3.58 -11.13
N THR A 380 -12.32 -4.57 -10.38
CA THR A 380 -11.56 -5.13 -9.26
C THR A 380 -11.18 -6.57 -9.57
N PHE A 381 -10.00 -6.99 -9.09
CA PHE A 381 -9.50 -8.35 -9.27
C PHE A 381 -9.95 -9.30 -8.15
N ASP A 382 -10.59 -8.78 -7.10
CA ASP A 382 -11.02 -9.56 -5.94
C ASP A 382 -12.33 -9.01 -5.37
N ASP A 383 -13.27 -9.90 -5.09
CA ASP A 383 -14.57 -9.61 -4.46
C ASP A 383 -14.43 -9.51 -2.93
N ASN A 384 -13.40 -10.12 -2.34
CA ASN A 384 -13.31 -10.28 -0.88
C ASN A 384 -12.81 -9.05 -0.13
N ASN A 385 -12.36 -8.00 -0.83
CA ASN A 385 -11.80 -6.80 -0.21
C ASN A 385 -12.88 -5.73 0.02
N TYR A 386 -13.86 -6.07 0.87
CA TYR A 386 -15.10 -5.30 1.10
C TYR A 386 -14.85 -3.84 1.50
N GLY A 387 -13.82 -3.54 2.30
CA GLY A 387 -13.51 -2.19 2.75
C GLY A 387 -13.04 -1.26 1.64
N LEU A 388 -12.16 -1.75 0.76
CA LEU A 388 -11.67 -0.97 -0.38
C LEU A 388 -12.75 -0.76 -1.44
N LYS A 389 -13.66 -1.72 -1.61
CA LYS A 389 -14.77 -1.64 -2.57
C LYS A 389 -15.65 -0.42 -2.32
N ALA A 390 -16.07 -0.19 -1.07
CA ALA A 390 -16.91 0.95 -0.72
C ALA A 390 -16.21 2.30 -0.97
N PHE A 391 -14.90 2.38 -0.63
CA PHE A 391 -14.09 3.57 -0.91
C PHE A 391 -14.02 3.87 -2.41
N PHE A 392 -13.79 2.85 -3.25
CA PHE A 392 -13.76 3.04 -4.69
C PHE A 392 -15.13 3.41 -5.25
N GLU A 393 -16.21 2.78 -4.78
CA GLU A 393 -17.56 3.14 -5.22
C GLU A 393 -17.86 4.62 -4.94
N ASP A 394 -17.54 5.13 -3.75
CA ASP A 394 -17.74 6.55 -3.42
C ASP A 394 -16.87 7.48 -4.27
N PHE A 395 -15.59 7.13 -4.45
CA PHE A 395 -14.68 7.86 -5.33
C PHE A 395 -15.20 7.92 -6.77
N PHE A 396 -15.64 6.79 -7.34
CA PHE A 396 -16.14 6.70 -8.70
C PHE A 396 -17.52 7.34 -8.88
N ASN A 397 -18.36 7.32 -7.84
CA ASN A 397 -19.62 8.07 -7.82
C ASN A 397 -19.34 9.59 -7.84
N THR A 398 -18.37 10.05 -7.06
CA THR A 398 -17.94 11.45 -7.04
C THR A 398 -17.32 11.87 -8.38
N LEU A 399 -16.48 10.99 -8.96
CA LEU A 399 -15.93 11.17 -10.30
C LEU A 399 -17.06 11.30 -11.34
N ALA A 400 -18.00 10.34 -11.35
CA ALA A 400 -19.13 10.33 -12.26
C ALA A 400 -19.95 11.62 -12.13
N LYS A 401 -20.25 12.07 -10.91
CA LYS A 401 -20.94 13.33 -10.68
C LYS A 401 -20.18 14.54 -11.24
N LYS A 402 -18.86 14.60 -11.01
CA LYS A 402 -18.02 15.73 -11.45
C LYS A 402 -17.81 15.78 -12.96
N THR A 403 -17.81 14.63 -13.62
CA THR A 403 -17.64 14.53 -15.08
C THR A 403 -18.96 14.35 -15.82
N ASN A 404 -20.10 14.46 -15.13
CA ASN A 404 -21.43 14.18 -15.67
C ASN A 404 -21.49 12.81 -16.37
N GLY A 405 -20.87 11.80 -15.76
CA GLY A 405 -20.93 10.39 -16.13
C GLY A 405 -21.98 9.59 -15.35
N GLU A 406 -22.13 8.33 -15.73
CA GLU A 406 -22.96 7.36 -15.01
C GLU A 406 -22.05 6.22 -14.54
N PHE A 407 -21.97 6.01 -13.23
CA PHE A 407 -21.23 4.87 -12.68
C PHE A 407 -22.10 3.61 -12.86
N ILE A 408 -21.65 2.66 -13.69
CA ILE A 408 -22.49 1.54 -14.12
C ILE A 408 -22.43 0.37 -13.14
N LYS A 409 -21.22 -0.05 -12.75
CA LYS A 409 -21.03 -1.16 -11.80
C LYS A 409 -19.55 -1.37 -11.47
N ASN A 410 -19.31 -2.00 -10.32
CA ASN A 410 -18.11 -2.79 -10.06
C ASN A 410 -18.25 -4.17 -10.72
N THR A 411 -17.40 -4.46 -11.69
CA THR A 411 -17.29 -5.80 -12.26
C THR A 411 -16.04 -6.44 -11.69
N THR A 412 -16.21 -7.57 -11.01
CA THR A 412 -15.09 -8.37 -10.56
C THR A 412 -14.61 -9.24 -11.69
N VAL A 413 -13.31 -9.22 -11.89
CA VAL A 413 -12.68 -9.84 -13.05
C VAL A 413 -11.83 -10.99 -12.58
N THR A 414 -12.12 -12.19 -13.08
CA THR A 414 -11.46 -13.42 -12.63
C THR A 414 -10.13 -13.68 -13.34
N SER A 415 -9.93 -13.04 -14.50
CA SER A 415 -8.76 -13.28 -15.34
C SER A 415 -8.21 -12.02 -15.98
N LYS A 416 -6.90 -12.02 -16.22
CA LYS A 416 -6.20 -10.93 -16.91
C LYS A 416 -6.69 -10.70 -18.34
N THR A 417 -7.05 -11.77 -19.05
CA THR A 417 -7.61 -11.71 -20.40
C THR A 417 -8.97 -11.01 -20.41
N GLU A 418 -9.77 -11.21 -19.37
CA GLU A 418 -11.04 -10.51 -19.18
C GLU A 418 -10.82 -9.03 -18.85
N VAL A 419 -9.78 -8.65 -18.10
CA VAL A 419 -9.44 -7.22 -17.91
C VAL A 419 -9.05 -6.58 -19.24
N ILE A 420 -8.24 -7.25 -20.05
CA ILE A 420 -7.86 -6.74 -21.37
C ILE A 420 -9.11 -6.60 -22.26
N SER A 421 -10.00 -7.60 -22.29
CA SER A 421 -11.21 -7.55 -23.12
C SER A 421 -12.16 -6.43 -22.69
N ILE A 422 -12.29 -6.17 -21.38
CA ILE A 422 -13.10 -5.07 -20.85
C ILE A 422 -12.40 -3.71 -21.08
N MET A 423 -11.09 -3.59 -20.88
CA MET A 423 -10.32 -2.35 -21.16
C MET A 423 -10.30 -1.99 -22.66
N MET A 424 -10.59 -2.94 -23.53
CA MET A 424 -10.80 -2.71 -24.96
C MET A 424 -12.18 -2.11 -25.27
N GLN A 425 -13.12 -2.09 -24.33
CA GLN A 425 -14.40 -1.42 -24.50
C GLN A 425 -14.25 0.11 -24.46
N PRO A 426 -15.20 0.88 -25.05
CA PRO A 426 -15.16 2.35 -25.05
C PRO A 426 -15.55 2.98 -23.69
N ILE A 427 -15.87 2.15 -22.70
CA ILE A 427 -16.20 2.54 -21.33
C ILE A 427 -14.92 2.95 -20.58
N ILE A 428 -15.04 3.90 -19.64
CA ILE A 428 -13.91 4.28 -18.78
C ILE A 428 -13.68 3.14 -17.80
N VAL A 429 -12.63 2.38 -18.07
CA VAL A 429 -12.22 1.25 -17.24
C VAL A 429 -11.04 1.67 -16.40
N THR A 430 -11.18 1.51 -15.08
CA THR A 430 -10.09 1.78 -14.14
C THR A 430 -9.83 0.57 -13.27
N SER A 431 -8.56 0.25 -13.06
CA SER A 431 -8.10 -0.68 -12.02
C SER A 431 -6.94 -0.02 -11.28
N ILE A 432 -6.55 -0.53 -10.12
CA ILE A 432 -5.32 -0.05 -9.47
C ILE A 432 -4.20 -1.00 -9.84
N ALA A 433 -3.15 -0.45 -10.41
CA ALA A 433 -1.91 -1.18 -10.59
C ALA A 433 -0.76 -0.40 -9.96
N THR A 434 0.26 -1.17 -9.64
CA THR A 434 1.51 -0.64 -9.14
C THR A 434 2.45 -0.35 -10.30
N ASP A 435 3.25 0.71 -10.19
CA ASP A 435 4.21 1.14 -11.23
C ASP A 435 5.25 0.06 -11.62
N SER A 436 5.27 -1.07 -10.92
CA SER A 436 6.14 -2.21 -11.19
C SER A 436 5.59 -3.21 -12.20
N SER A 437 4.32 -3.09 -12.63
CA SER A 437 3.71 -4.02 -13.59
C SER A 437 4.44 -3.99 -14.95
N PRO A 438 4.89 -5.14 -15.50
CA PRO A 438 5.58 -5.17 -16.79
C PRO A 438 4.69 -4.80 -17.99
N HIS A 439 3.39 -4.62 -17.77
CA HIS A 439 2.39 -4.31 -18.80
C HIS A 439 2.19 -2.81 -19.06
N ILE A 440 3.13 -1.96 -18.63
CA ILE A 440 3.04 -0.50 -18.76
C ILE A 440 2.81 -0.02 -20.19
N LYS A 441 3.11 -0.83 -21.21
CA LYS A 441 2.99 -0.41 -22.62
C LYS A 441 1.57 -0.40 -23.16
N GLU A 442 0.65 -1.15 -22.58
CA GLU A 442 -0.72 -1.32 -23.10
C GLU A 442 -1.75 -0.42 -22.40
N PHE A 443 -1.33 0.27 -21.35
CA PHE A 443 -2.20 1.08 -20.51
C PHE A 443 -1.61 2.45 -20.23
N ASP A 444 -2.49 3.44 -20.09
CA ASP A 444 -2.14 4.71 -19.48
C ASP A 444 -2.27 4.60 -17.96
N TYR A 445 -1.42 5.30 -17.23
CA TYR A 445 -1.50 5.36 -15.78
C TYR A 445 -1.89 6.76 -15.37
N SER A 446 -2.71 6.84 -14.32
CA SER A 446 -2.98 8.10 -13.67
C SER A 446 -1.72 8.63 -12.96
N ASN A 447 -1.80 9.85 -12.43
CA ASN A 447 -0.89 10.26 -11.38
C ASN A 447 -0.98 9.26 -10.22
N THR A 448 0.13 9.08 -9.50
CA THR A 448 0.17 8.25 -8.30
C THR A 448 -0.88 8.72 -7.30
N VAL A 449 -1.78 7.82 -6.95
CA VAL A 449 -2.89 8.08 -6.03
C VAL A 449 -2.44 7.79 -4.61
N MET A 450 -1.65 6.74 -4.45
CA MET A 450 -1.17 6.27 -3.17
C MET A 450 0.27 5.81 -3.30
N VAL A 451 1.08 6.19 -2.33
CA VAL A 451 2.42 5.64 -2.14
C VAL A 451 2.34 4.69 -0.95
N ASN A 452 2.69 3.43 -1.18
CA ASN A 452 2.66 2.38 -0.18
C ASN A 452 4.07 1.81 -0.02
N LYS A 453 4.41 1.36 1.19
CA LYS A 453 5.69 0.72 1.47
C LYS A 453 5.48 -0.78 1.57
N ILE A 454 6.49 -1.54 1.14
CA ILE A 454 6.54 -2.96 1.48
C ILE A 454 7.20 -3.07 2.84
N VAL A 455 6.54 -3.78 3.73
CA VAL A 455 7.01 -4.04 5.08
C VAL A 455 7.23 -5.53 5.25
N ILE A 456 8.31 -5.88 5.92
CA ILE A 456 8.51 -7.24 6.40
C ILE A 456 8.05 -7.28 7.85
N ILE A 457 7.05 -8.09 8.12
CA ILE A 457 6.49 -8.27 9.44
C ILE A 457 7.16 -9.47 10.07
N VAL A 458 7.62 -9.28 11.30
CA VAL A 458 8.21 -10.31 12.13
C VAL A 458 7.49 -10.33 13.46
N LYS A 459 7.35 -11.50 14.05
CA LYS A 459 6.84 -11.64 15.42
C LYS A 459 7.69 -10.78 16.35
N ALA A 460 7.05 -9.99 17.23
CA ALA A 460 7.80 -9.29 18.27
C ALA A 460 8.55 -10.32 19.15
N GLY A 461 9.67 -9.90 19.74
CA GLY A 461 10.46 -10.80 20.58
C GLY A 461 9.60 -11.37 21.71
N ASP A 462 9.76 -12.66 22.01
CA ASP A 462 8.97 -13.27 23.11
C ASP A 462 9.27 -12.57 24.44
N THR A 463 8.30 -12.58 25.34
CA THR A 463 8.51 -12.17 26.72
C THR A 463 9.61 -13.02 27.37
N VAL A 464 10.50 -12.36 28.11
CA VAL A 464 11.51 -13.07 28.90
C VAL A 464 10.80 -13.75 30.06
N SER A 465 11.08 -15.04 30.28
CA SER A 465 10.53 -15.78 31.41
C SER A 465 10.77 -15.05 32.74
N PRO A 466 9.77 -14.97 33.65
CA PRO A 466 9.90 -14.29 34.94
C PRO A 466 11.12 -14.71 35.78
N VAL A 467 11.55 -15.96 35.66
CA VAL A 467 12.73 -16.46 36.39
C VAL A 467 14.02 -15.92 35.79
N LYS A 468 14.12 -15.84 34.46
CA LYS A 468 15.30 -15.32 33.77
C LYS A 468 15.46 -13.82 34.02
N ILE A 469 14.34 -13.11 34.17
CA ILE A 469 14.28 -11.70 34.57
C ILE A 469 15.09 -11.43 35.85
N LEU A 470 15.05 -12.31 36.85
CA LEU A 470 15.80 -12.12 38.11
C LEU A 470 17.32 -12.04 37.91
N PHE A 471 17.84 -12.72 36.88
CA PHE A 471 19.27 -12.72 36.57
C PHE A 471 19.66 -11.60 35.60
N VAL A 472 18.72 -11.08 34.81
CA VAL A 472 18.94 -9.98 33.84
C VAL A 472 19.08 -8.61 34.54
N ILE A 473 18.59 -8.48 35.78
CA ILE A 473 18.62 -7.24 36.58
C ILE A 473 20.02 -6.63 36.71
N PHE A 474 21.02 -7.48 36.85
CA PHE A 474 22.41 -7.07 36.86
C PHE A 474 23.14 -7.66 35.67
N ARG A 475 24.07 -6.88 35.10
CA ARG A 475 25.00 -7.41 34.12
C ARG A 475 25.84 -8.52 34.74
N THR A 476 26.26 -9.50 33.94
CA THR A 476 26.97 -10.68 34.42
C THR A 476 28.24 -10.32 35.20
N GLU A 477 28.90 -9.23 34.85
CA GLU A 477 30.08 -8.71 35.55
C GLU A 477 29.77 -8.34 37.00
N VAL A 478 28.60 -7.73 37.26
CA VAL A 478 28.19 -7.33 38.62
C VAL A 478 27.89 -8.57 39.47
N TRP A 479 27.23 -9.59 38.90
CA TRP A 479 27.02 -10.86 39.60
C TRP A 479 28.33 -11.53 40.00
N ILE A 480 29.31 -11.55 39.08
CA ILE A 480 30.65 -12.08 39.36
C ILE A 480 31.30 -11.28 40.50
N MET A 481 31.21 -9.94 40.48
CA MET A 481 31.74 -9.08 41.55
C MET A 481 31.05 -9.33 42.90
N ILE A 482 29.74 -9.59 42.93
CA ILE A 482 29.01 -9.95 44.16
C ILE A 482 29.55 -11.28 44.72
N ILE A 483 29.69 -12.32 43.89
CA ILE A 483 30.22 -13.62 44.32
C ILE A 483 31.66 -13.49 44.84
N LEU A 484 32.49 -12.72 44.14
CA LEU A 484 33.87 -12.44 44.57
C LEU A 484 33.90 -11.69 45.91
N SER A 485 33.02 -10.69 46.10
CA SER A 485 32.95 -9.92 47.33
C SER A 485 32.52 -10.76 48.54
N ILE A 486 31.58 -11.70 48.36
CA ILE A 486 31.20 -12.69 49.38
C ILE A 486 32.45 -13.49 49.76
N GLY A 487 33.18 -14.03 48.78
CA GLY A 487 34.33 -14.87 49.06
C GLY A 487 35.50 -14.16 49.72
N ILE A 488 35.83 -12.94 49.29
CA ILE A 488 36.88 -12.13 49.93
C ILE A 488 36.49 -11.83 51.38
N THR A 489 35.23 -11.50 51.65
CA THR A 489 34.76 -11.18 52.99
C THR A 489 34.76 -12.40 53.90
N SER A 490 34.24 -13.54 53.41
CA SER A 490 34.28 -14.82 54.14
C SER A 490 35.69 -15.27 54.46
N LEU A 491 36.62 -15.15 53.50
CA LEU A 491 38.03 -15.47 53.69
C LEU A 491 38.66 -14.55 54.73
N SER A 492 38.42 -13.24 54.64
CA SER A 492 38.96 -12.25 55.59
C SER A 492 38.47 -12.50 57.02
N LEU A 493 37.18 -12.77 57.19
CA LEU A 493 36.60 -13.07 58.50
C LEU A 493 37.10 -14.40 59.06
N TRP A 494 37.25 -15.42 58.21
CA TRP A 494 37.83 -16.70 58.61
C TRP A 494 39.29 -16.56 59.04
N LEU A 495 40.11 -15.79 58.29
CA LEU A 495 41.50 -15.53 58.65
C LEU A 495 41.60 -14.81 60.00
N ILE A 496 40.81 -13.76 60.22
CA ILE A 496 40.80 -13.03 61.50
C ILE A 496 40.37 -13.94 62.65
N SER A 497 39.31 -14.73 62.46
CA SER A 497 38.80 -15.67 63.47
C SER A 497 39.81 -16.80 63.77
N SER A 498 40.54 -17.26 62.76
CA SER A 498 41.52 -18.33 62.88
C SER A 498 42.80 -17.86 63.57
N ILE A 499 43.25 -16.63 63.30
CA ILE A 499 44.40 -16.00 63.98
C ILE A 499 44.10 -15.81 65.47
N ASP A 500 42.90 -15.34 65.81
CA ASP A 500 42.49 -15.07 67.21
C ASP A 500 42.45 -16.35 68.07
N LYS A 501 42.17 -17.50 67.46
CA LYS A 501 42.04 -18.80 68.14
C LYS A 501 43.18 -19.78 67.88
N GLN A 502 44.18 -19.39 67.08
CA GLN A 502 45.28 -20.25 66.60
C GLN A 502 44.83 -21.61 66.03
N GLN A 503 43.65 -21.67 65.40
CA GLN A 503 43.08 -22.91 64.86
C GLN A 503 42.48 -22.69 63.48
N PHE A 504 43.21 -23.10 62.44
CA PHE A 504 42.73 -23.14 61.07
C PHE A 504 41.91 -24.40 60.85
N SER A 505 40.59 -24.26 60.84
CA SER A 505 39.68 -25.35 60.47
C SER A 505 38.83 -24.97 59.26
N ILE A 506 38.80 -25.84 58.25
CA ILE A 506 37.97 -25.69 57.05
C ILE A 506 36.47 -25.69 57.41
N SER A 507 36.06 -26.45 58.44
CA SER A 507 34.67 -26.44 58.90
C SER A 507 34.24 -25.06 59.42
N LYS A 508 35.16 -24.30 60.03
CA LYS A 508 34.90 -22.91 60.44
C LYS A 508 34.81 -21.97 59.24
N PHE A 509 35.54 -22.24 58.15
CA PHE A 509 35.40 -21.47 56.92
C PHE A 509 34.01 -21.67 56.32
N GLY A 510 33.54 -22.91 56.19
CA GLY A 510 32.19 -23.20 55.67
C GLY A 510 31.08 -22.49 56.46
N LYS A 511 31.18 -22.48 57.79
CA LYS A 511 30.26 -21.71 58.65
C LYS A 511 30.34 -20.20 58.40
N THR A 512 31.56 -19.66 58.31
CA THR A 512 31.78 -18.22 58.04
C THR A 512 31.27 -17.82 56.65
N TRP A 513 31.45 -18.69 55.65
CA TRP A 513 30.90 -18.52 54.31
C TRP A 513 29.38 -18.47 54.33
N LEU A 514 28.73 -19.45 54.98
CA LEU A 514 27.28 -19.46 55.15
C LEU A 514 26.78 -18.22 55.90
N ASP A 515 27.47 -17.78 56.96
CA ASP A 515 27.07 -16.57 57.71
C ASP A 515 27.13 -15.31 56.82
N VAL A 516 28.17 -15.16 55.99
CA VAL A 516 28.28 -14.02 55.05
C VAL A 516 27.27 -14.15 53.90
N LEU A 517 27.03 -15.35 53.39
CA LEU A 517 26.01 -15.61 52.37
C LEU A 517 24.61 -15.28 52.90
N LEU A 518 24.29 -15.72 54.11
CA LEU A 518 23.02 -15.39 54.79
C LEU A 518 22.91 -13.89 55.04
N ALA A 519 24.00 -13.22 55.44
CA ALA A 519 24.01 -11.77 55.56
C ALA A 519 23.77 -11.06 54.21
N THR A 520 24.20 -11.65 53.10
CA THR A 520 23.99 -11.11 51.74
C THR A 520 22.55 -11.27 51.29
N ILE A 521 21.96 -12.45 51.55
CA ILE A 521 20.59 -12.77 51.12
C ILE A 521 19.55 -12.11 52.03
N TRP A 522 19.76 -12.17 53.35
CA TRP A 522 18.76 -11.81 54.36
C TRP A 522 19.11 -10.55 55.17
N GLY A 523 20.31 -9.99 54.98
CA GLY A 523 20.74 -8.80 55.74
C GLY A 523 21.06 -9.05 57.21
N TYR A 524 21.12 -10.30 57.69
CA TYR A 524 21.39 -10.61 59.09
C TYR A 524 22.67 -11.44 59.29
N PHE A 525 23.41 -11.13 60.36
CA PHE A 525 24.54 -11.93 60.85
C PHE A 525 24.10 -12.72 62.09
N VAL A 526 24.28 -14.05 62.07
CA VAL A 526 23.93 -14.93 63.21
C VAL A 526 24.78 -14.59 64.45
N LEU A 527 26.04 -14.23 64.27
CA LEU A 527 26.99 -13.99 65.36
C LEU A 527 27.85 -12.75 65.09
N VAL A 528 27.72 -11.74 65.95
CA VAL A 528 28.58 -10.55 65.90
C VAL A 528 29.94 -10.89 66.53
N PRO A 529 31.06 -10.75 65.79
CA PRO A 529 32.37 -11.07 66.32
C PRO A 529 32.74 -10.12 67.46
N ARG A 530 33.44 -10.67 68.47
CA ARG A 530 33.98 -9.87 69.58
C ARG A 530 35.15 -8.99 69.15
N ASN A 531 35.93 -9.45 68.16
CA ASN A 531 37.11 -8.76 67.66
C ASN A 531 36.75 -7.46 66.91
N ILE A 532 37.38 -6.35 67.29
CA ILE A 532 37.09 -5.03 66.70
C ILE A 532 37.43 -4.97 65.20
N LYS A 533 38.48 -5.68 64.75
CA LYS A 533 38.87 -5.72 63.34
C LYS A 533 37.80 -6.40 62.49
N ALA A 534 37.28 -7.54 62.97
CA ALA A 534 36.20 -8.25 62.31
C ALA A 534 34.90 -7.43 62.26
N ARG A 535 34.62 -6.62 63.29
CA ARG A 535 33.47 -5.69 63.29
C ARG A 535 33.58 -4.63 62.20
N TYR A 536 34.77 -4.05 61.97
CA TYR A 536 34.95 -3.08 60.89
C TYR A 536 34.72 -3.69 59.51
N ILE A 537 35.20 -4.92 59.28
CA ILE A 537 34.94 -5.64 58.02
C ILE A 537 33.46 -5.91 57.85
N ILE A 538 32.77 -6.38 58.90
CA ILE A 538 31.32 -6.64 58.84
C ILE A 538 30.54 -5.36 58.59
N ILE A 539 30.86 -4.25 59.26
CA ILE A 539 30.18 -2.97 59.03
C ILE A 539 30.38 -2.49 57.59
N SER A 540 31.62 -2.56 57.08
CA SER A 540 31.92 -2.18 55.70
C SER A 540 31.18 -3.06 54.69
N TYR A 541 31.13 -4.38 54.96
CA TYR A 541 30.38 -5.32 54.15
C TYR A 541 28.87 -5.09 54.20
N LEU A 542 28.32 -4.77 55.38
CA LEU A 542 26.90 -4.42 55.53
C LEU A 542 26.54 -3.19 54.70
N VAL A 543 27.36 -2.14 54.73
CA VAL A 543 27.14 -0.95 53.89
C VAL A 543 27.16 -1.33 52.41
N TYR A 544 28.15 -2.12 51.98
CA TYR A 544 28.20 -2.64 50.62
C TYR A 544 26.94 -3.46 50.26
N GLN A 545 26.50 -4.35 51.14
CA GLN A 545 25.31 -5.18 50.94
C GLN A 545 24.04 -4.36 50.82
N ILE A 546 23.88 -3.33 51.66
CA ILE A 546 22.74 -2.40 51.57
C ILE A 546 22.71 -1.78 50.18
N HIS A 547 23.83 -1.24 49.68
CA HIS A 547 23.87 -0.65 48.34
C HIS A 547 23.52 -1.64 47.22
N ILE A 548 24.04 -2.87 47.29
CA ILE A 548 23.72 -3.92 46.30
C ILE A 548 22.26 -4.32 46.38
N GLN A 549 21.71 -4.53 47.57
CA GLN A 549 20.30 -4.89 47.77
C GLN A 549 19.37 -3.77 47.28
N THR A 550 19.66 -2.51 47.60
CA THR A 550 18.87 -1.37 47.11
C THR A 550 18.93 -1.24 45.59
N GLY A 551 20.11 -1.43 44.98
CA GLY A 551 20.24 -1.44 43.52
C GLY A 551 19.46 -2.58 42.87
N PHE A 552 19.51 -3.77 43.49
CA PHE A 552 18.79 -4.95 43.01
C PHE A 552 17.27 -4.75 43.09
N THR A 553 16.75 -4.32 44.25
CA THR A 553 15.30 -4.14 44.44
C THR A 553 14.74 -3.03 43.56
N SER A 554 15.47 -1.92 43.40
CA SER A 554 15.08 -0.83 42.49
C SER A 554 14.92 -1.33 41.06
N ASN A 555 15.92 -2.04 40.53
CA ASN A 555 15.86 -2.57 39.16
C ASN A 555 14.85 -3.71 39.03
N LEU A 556 14.70 -4.56 40.05
CA LEU A 556 13.70 -5.63 40.08
C LEU A 556 12.30 -5.06 39.89
N VAL A 557 11.95 -3.98 40.60
CA VAL A 557 10.64 -3.32 40.45
C VAL A 557 10.45 -2.84 39.03
N THR A 558 11.43 -2.14 38.45
CA THR A 558 11.34 -1.68 37.04
C THR A 558 11.10 -2.85 36.09
N VAL A 559 11.85 -3.94 36.24
CA VAL A 559 11.75 -5.11 35.37
C VAL A 559 10.45 -5.90 35.58
N LEU A 560 9.89 -5.91 36.80
CA LEU A 560 8.58 -6.55 37.07
C LEU A 560 7.40 -5.69 36.59
N THR A 561 7.55 -4.37 36.57
CA THR A 561 6.50 -3.44 36.11
C THR A 561 6.47 -3.28 34.60
N THR A 562 7.61 -3.43 33.92
CA THR A 562 7.71 -3.34 32.45
C THR A 562 8.12 -4.69 31.86
N PRO A 563 7.24 -5.36 31.09
CA PRO A 563 7.57 -6.65 30.51
C PRO A 563 8.82 -6.51 29.64
N GLN A 564 9.83 -7.31 29.93
CA GLN A 564 11.04 -7.37 29.13
C GLN A 564 10.81 -8.36 27.99
N TYR A 565 11.04 -7.92 26.77
CA TYR A 565 11.01 -8.76 25.59
C TYR A 565 12.44 -9.11 25.19
N LYS A 566 12.64 -10.31 24.64
CA LYS A 566 13.90 -10.61 23.96
C LYS A 566 14.10 -9.58 22.83
N PRO A 567 15.33 -9.21 22.49
CA PRO A 567 15.57 -8.38 21.31
C PRO A 567 14.92 -9.07 20.11
N GLY A 568 13.86 -8.46 19.58
CA GLY A 568 13.22 -8.90 18.36
C GLY A 568 14.09 -8.56 17.15
N ILE A 569 13.73 -9.07 15.99
CA ILE A 569 14.34 -8.68 14.72
C ILE A 569 13.91 -7.22 14.47
N GLN A 570 14.87 -6.29 14.43
CA GLN A 570 14.58 -4.85 14.28
C GLN A 570 14.94 -4.34 12.89
N ASN A 571 15.95 -4.92 12.26
CA ASN A 571 16.45 -4.48 10.97
C ASN A 571 16.58 -5.66 9.98
N LEU A 572 16.98 -5.33 8.76
CA LEU A 572 17.03 -6.27 7.65
C LEU A 572 18.20 -7.26 7.80
N GLU A 573 19.30 -6.81 8.43
CA GLU A 573 20.47 -7.61 8.74
C GLU A 573 20.13 -8.71 9.75
N ASP A 574 19.44 -8.36 10.84
CA ASP A 574 18.92 -9.29 11.85
C ASP A 574 18.01 -10.33 11.19
N LEU A 575 17.17 -9.91 10.24
CA LEU A 575 16.26 -10.81 9.53
C LEU A 575 17.03 -11.84 8.71
N VAL A 576 18.04 -11.39 7.97
CA VAL A 576 18.88 -12.27 7.17
C VAL A 576 19.66 -13.25 8.06
N GLU A 577 20.20 -12.78 9.19
CA GLU A 577 20.93 -13.60 10.15
C GLU A 577 20.03 -14.61 10.87
N SER A 578 18.75 -14.27 11.08
CA SER A 578 17.79 -15.14 11.76
C SER A 578 17.42 -16.41 10.98
N ASN A 579 17.68 -16.45 9.66
CA ASN A 579 17.27 -17.53 8.75
C ASN A 579 15.78 -17.87 8.80
N LEU A 580 14.92 -16.90 9.15
CA LEU A 580 13.47 -17.10 9.10
C LEU A 580 12.99 -17.24 7.65
N SER A 581 12.07 -18.17 7.41
CA SER A 581 11.36 -18.24 6.12
C SER A 581 10.48 -17.00 5.95
N ILE A 582 10.60 -16.33 4.81
CA ILE A 582 9.81 -15.13 4.50
C ILE A 582 8.63 -15.56 3.63
N ILE A 583 7.41 -15.54 4.17
CA ILE A 583 6.21 -15.85 3.40
C ILE A 583 5.79 -14.59 2.64
N ALA A 584 5.52 -14.73 1.34
CA ALA A 584 5.04 -13.64 0.50
C ALA A 584 3.88 -14.10 -0.39
N SER A 585 3.00 -13.18 -0.80
CA SER A 585 2.02 -13.48 -1.84
C SER A 585 2.71 -13.75 -3.19
N PRO A 586 2.25 -14.72 -4.01
CA PRO A 586 2.82 -14.99 -5.34
C PRO A 586 2.89 -13.76 -6.25
N CYS A 587 1.98 -12.79 -6.05
CA CYS A 587 2.01 -11.51 -6.77
C CYS A 587 3.34 -10.76 -6.55
N PHE A 588 3.98 -10.90 -5.38
CA PHE A 588 5.25 -10.23 -5.14
C PHE A 588 6.36 -10.73 -6.05
N GLU A 589 6.39 -12.04 -6.32
CA GLU A 589 7.40 -12.65 -7.19
C GLU A 589 7.33 -12.06 -8.61
N GLU A 590 6.12 -12.04 -9.18
CA GLU A 590 5.87 -11.58 -10.54
C GLU A 590 6.14 -10.07 -10.69
N PHE A 591 5.66 -9.25 -9.76
CA PHE A 591 5.68 -7.80 -9.92
C PHE A 591 6.94 -7.13 -9.38
N TYR A 592 7.57 -7.64 -8.33
CA TYR A 592 8.68 -6.93 -7.66
C TYR A 592 10.02 -7.66 -7.74
N PHE A 593 10.03 -8.99 -7.77
CA PHE A 593 11.28 -9.77 -7.83
C PHE A 593 11.71 -10.20 -9.24
N SER A 594 10.94 -9.79 -10.27
CA SER A 594 11.23 -10.04 -11.68
C SER A 594 12.25 -9.08 -12.31
N ARG A 595 12.55 -7.93 -11.66
CA ARG A 595 13.62 -7.05 -12.13
C ARG A 595 14.98 -7.67 -11.86
N ALA A 596 15.81 -7.73 -12.90
CA ALA A 596 17.09 -8.43 -12.93
C ALA A 596 18.04 -8.00 -11.80
N GLU A 597 18.72 -9.01 -11.25
CA GLU A 597 19.80 -9.01 -10.26
C GLU A 597 20.30 -7.62 -9.82
N THR A 598 19.76 -7.13 -8.71
CA THR A 598 20.47 -6.10 -7.96
C THR A 598 21.71 -6.76 -7.35
N SER A 599 22.87 -6.12 -7.45
CA SER A 599 24.14 -6.61 -6.88
C SER A 599 24.18 -6.60 -5.35
N ASN A 600 23.02 -6.47 -4.69
CA ASN A 600 22.91 -6.39 -3.24
C ASN A 600 22.81 -7.81 -2.64
N ASN A 601 23.86 -8.20 -1.89
CA ASN A 601 23.94 -9.49 -1.21
C ASN A 601 22.72 -9.73 -0.30
N ILE A 602 22.25 -8.70 0.43
CA ILE A 602 21.10 -8.80 1.33
C ILE A 602 19.83 -9.17 0.55
N TYR A 603 19.59 -8.53 -0.60
CA TYR A 603 18.44 -8.83 -1.45
C TYR A 603 18.45 -10.28 -1.93
N SER A 604 19.61 -10.78 -2.39
CA SER A 604 19.74 -12.17 -2.85
C SER A 604 19.45 -13.18 -1.74
N LYS A 605 19.89 -12.91 -0.50
CA LYS A 605 19.62 -13.77 0.66
C LYS A 605 18.13 -13.77 1.04
N ILE A 606 17.51 -12.59 1.07
CA ILE A 606 16.07 -12.42 1.32
C ILE A 606 15.26 -13.16 0.26
N LYS A 607 15.58 -12.98 -1.02
CA LYS A 607 14.91 -13.67 -2.13
C LYS A 607 15.02 -15.20 -2.01
N ASN A 608 16.17 -15.71 -1.57
CA ASN A 608 16.38 -17.14 -1.34
C ASN A 608 15.63 -17.68 -0.11
N GLN A 609 15.30 -16.83 0.86
CA GLN A 609 14.49 -17.18 2.05
C GLN A 609 12.98 -17.08 1.80
N MET A 610 12.55 -16.56 0.65
CA MET A 610 11.14 -16.34 0.33
C MET A 610 10.41 -17.62 -0.08
N GLN A 611 9.19 -17.77 0.43
CA GLN A 611 8.22 -18.80 0.03
C GLN A 611 6.94 -18.11 -0.40
N PHE A 612 6.55 -18.31 -1.66
CA PHE A 612 5.35 -17.72 -2.22
C PHE A 612 4.14 -18.60 -1.96
N ILE A 613 3.20 -18.12 -1.15
CA ILE A 613 2.01 -18.87 -0.74
C ILE A 613 0.77 -17.98 -0.92
N SER A 614 -0.26 -18.50 -1.60
CA SER A 614 -1.55 -17.85 -1.72
C SER A 614 -2.35 -18.07 -0.43
N LEU A 615 -2.42 -17.05 0.42
CA LEU A 615 -3.16 -17.06 1.69
C LEU A 615 -4.05 -15.83 1.76
N SER A 616 -5.19 -15.95 2.43
CA SER A 616 -6.00 -14.79 2.81
C SER A 616 -5.29 -13.96 3.88
N TYR A 617 -5.60 -12.65 3.99
CA TYR A 617 -5.00 -11.77 5.00
C TYR A 617 -5.24 -12.27 6.44
N TYR A 618 -6.41 -12.85 6.70
CA TYR A 618 -6.75 -13.45 7.98
C TYR A 618 -5.87 -14.68 8.31
N GLU A 619 -5.64 -15.57 7.34
CA GLU A 619 -4.75 -16.72 7.51
C GLU A 619 -3.30 -16.29 7.70
N MET A 620 -2.90 -15.24 6.98
CA MET A 620 -1.59 -14.61 7.12
C MET A 620 -1.36 -14.09 8.55
N GLY A 621 -2.33 -13.36 9.11
CA GLY A 621 -2.28 -12.90 10.50
C GLY A 621 -2.20 -14.04 11.52
N LYS A 622 -2.95 -15.13 11.32
CA LYS A 622 -2.84 -16.33 12.16
C LYS A 622 -1.46 -16.98 12.07
N LEU A 623 -0.93 -17.14 10.86
CA LEU A 623 0.38 -17.79 10.65
C LEU A 623 1.51 -17.04 11.34
N LEU A 624 1.47 -15.72 11.37
CA LEU A 624 2.44 -14.89 12.10
C LEU A 624 2.46 -15.19 13.62
N ASN A 625 1.31 -15.53 14.21
CA ASN A 625 1.23 -15.88 15.63
C ASN A 625 1.72 -17.30 15.93
N TYR A 626 1.51 -18.24 15.00
CA TYR A 626 1.81 -19.66 15.23
C TYR A 626 3.18 -20.12 14.75
N ARG A 627 3.83 -19.41 13.82
CA ARG A 627 5.08 -19.86 13.20
C ARG A 627 6.20 -18.85 13.38
N ASN A 628 7.43 -19.37 13.49
CA ASN A 628 8.65 -18.59 13.36
C ASN A 628 8.90 -18.31 11.87
N CYS A 629 8.10 -17.42 11.30
CA CYS A 629 8.28 -16.91 9.94
C CYS A 629 8.20 -15.39 9.93
N ALA A 630 8.82 -14.78 8.92
CA ALA A 630 8.59 -13.40 8.56
C ALA A 630 7.56 -13.36 7.43
N MET A 631 6.89 -12.23 7.24
CA MET A 631 5.92 -12.06 6.17
C MET A 631 6.15 -10.76 5.42
N LEU A 632 6.18 -10.84 4.09
CA LEU A 632 6.28 -9.69 3.21
C LEU A 632 4.87 -9.27 2.78
N MET A 633 4.47 -8.05 3.11
CA MET A 633 3.20 -7.47 2.65
C MET A 633 3.31 -5.95 2.50
N MET A 634 2.27 -5.31 1.98
CA MET A 634 2.20 -3.85 1.92
C MET A 634 1.81 -3.27 3.28
N GLU A 635 2.26 -2.06 3.59
CA GLU A 635 1.96 -1.37 4.86
C GLU A 635 0.46 -1.20 5.07
N LEU A 636 -0.29 -0.89 4.01
CA LEU A 636 -1.75 -0.84 4.05
C LEU A 636 -2.38 -2.19 4.43
N GLU A 637 -1.87 -3.30 3.89
CA GLU A 637 -2.35 -4.64 4.20
C GLU A 637 -2.09 -4.97 5.68
N LEU A 638 -0.94 -4.54 6.22
CA LEU A 638 -0.66 -4.68 7.65
C LEU A 638 -1.67 -3.94 8.53
N GLN A 639 -2.11 -2.74 8.12
CA GLN A 639 -3.13 -2.00 8.87
C GLN A 639 -4.48 -2.73 8.86
N VAL A 640 -4.86 -3.30 7.70
CA VAL A 640 -6.07 -4.13 7.59
C VAL A 640 -5.95 -5.37 8.46
N VAL A 641 -4.82 -6.09 8.44
CA VAL A 641 -4.59 -7.27 9.28
C VAL A 641 -4.65 -6.92 10.77
N LYS A 642 -4.07 -5.80 11.19
CA LYS A 642 -4.15 -5.33 12.59
C LYS A 642 -5.59 -5.00 13.01
N PHE A 643 -6.39 -4.48 12.08
CA PHE A 643 -7.80 -4.18 12.32
C PHE A 643 -8.63 -5.48 12.41
N GLU A 644 -8.50 -6.37 11.43
CA GLU A 644 -9.32 -7.59 11.32
C GLU A 644 -9.03 -8.63 12.41
N VAL A 645 -7.77 -8.79 12.82
CA VAL A 645 -7.39 -9.82 13.80
C VAL A 645 -7.64 -9.36 15.25
N GLY A 646 -8.06 -8.10 15.45
CA GLY A 646 -8.11 -7.47 16.76
C GLY A 646 -6.71 -7.08 17.21
N GLY A 647 -6.56 -5.90 17.83
CA GLY A 647 -5.30 -5.19 18.06
C GLY A 647 -4.18 -5.88 18.86
N ASP A 648 -4.29 -7.19 19.13
CA ASP A 648 -3.34 -7.98 19.92
C ASP A 648 -2.18 -8.58 19.11
N ILE A 649 -2.08 -8.30 17.80
CA ILE A 649 -0.91 -8.73 17.03
C ILE A 649 0.32 -7.89 17.43
N HIS A 650 1.11 -8.42 18.36
CA HIS A 650 2.44 -7.91 18.69
C HIS A 650 3.46 -8.29 17.60
N VAL A 651 3.50 -7.49 16.54
CA VAL A 651 4.47 -7.63 15.46
C VAL A 651 5.35 -6.39 15.32
N ASN A 652 6.61 -6.62 14.97
CA ASN A 652 7.50 -5.57 14.49
C ASN A 652 7.40 -5.51 12.97
N SER A 653 7.32 -4.30 12.42
CA SER A 653 7.35 -4.06 10.98
C SER A 653 8.68 -3.44 10.58
N ILE A 654 9.39 -4.08 9.66
CA ILE A 654 10.64 -3.61 9.10
C ILE A 654 10.32 -2.99 7.73
N ALA A 655 10.24 -1.67 7.69
CA ALA A 655 10.08 -0.94 6.43
C ALA A 655 11.46 -0.73 5.80
N THR A 656 11.64 -1.13 4.55
CA THR A 656 12.91 -0.94 3.85
C THR A 656 12.73 -0.58 2.38
N ASP A 657 13.33 0.53 1.98
CA ASP A 657 13.37 0.94 0.58
C ASP A 657 14.37 0.10 -0.24
N LEU A 658 15.27 -0.64 0.42
CA LEU A 658 16.36 -1.38 -0.22
C LEU A 658 15.87 -2.57 -1.06
N VAL A 659 14.78 -3.22 -0.65
CA VAL A 659 14.31 -4.45 -1.32
C VAL A 659 13.38 -4.10 -2.47
N THR A 660 12.47 -3.15 -2.29
CA THR A 660 11.40 -2.91 -3.26
C THR A 660 11.08 -1.44 -3.52
N GLY A 661 11.71 -0.51 -2.79
CA GLY A 661 11.36 0.91 -2.83
C GLY A 661 9.91 1.21 -2.44
N ASN A 662 9.52 2.46 -2.62
CA ASN A 662 8.13 2.90 -2.50
C ASN A 662 7.30 2.33 -3.66
N ILE A 663 6.26 1.57 -3.36
CA ILE A 663 5.24 1.19 -4.32
C ILE A 663 4.37 2.41 -4.58
N ARG A 664 4.19 2.73 -5.85
CA ARG A 664 3.22 3.73 -6.29
C ARG A 664 2.04 3.02 -6.90
N ALA A 665 0.87 3.23 -6.32
CA ALA A 665 -0.39 2.76 -6.84
C ALA A 665 -1.03 3.88 -7.67
N SER A 666 -1.36 3.55 -8.91
CA SER A 666 -1.94 4.45 -9.89
C SER A 666 -3.16 3.77 -10.50
N TYR A 667 -4.16 4.55 -10.92
CA TYR A 667 -5.26 3.98 -11.70
C TYR A 667 -4.77 3.68 -13.11
N VAL A 668 -5.14 2.52 -13.62
CA VAL A 668 -4.87 2.08 -14.98
C VAL A 668 -6.03 2.49 -15.85
N LEU A 669 -5.75 3.18 -16.96
CA LEU A 669 -6.71 3.55 -17.98
C LEU A 669 -6.31 2.87 -19.30
N SER A 670 -7.25 2.73 -20.22
CA SER A 670 -6.94 2.29 -21.59
C SER A 670 -5.85 3.20 -22.20
N ALA A 671 -4.88 2.66 -22.94
CA ALA A 671 -3.80 3.48 -23.50
C ALA A 671 -4.30 4.64 -24.37
N GLY A 672 -3.70 5.82 -24.16
CA GLY A 672 -4.08 7.13 -24.71
C GLY A 672 -5.55 7.49 -24.60
N HIS A 673 -6.21 6.97 -23.57
CA HIS A 673 -7.55 7.39 -23.26
C HIS A 673 -7.53 8.89 -22.96
N PHE A 674 -8.23 9.68 -23.77
CA PHE A 674 -8.31 11.14 -23.68
C PHE A 674 -8.67 11.65 -22.26
N PHE A 675 -9.44 10.87 -21.48
CA PHE A 675 -9.81 11.18 -20.10
C PHE A 675 -8.63 11.16 -19.14
N THR A 676 -7.51 10.47 -19.46
CA THR A 676 -6.33 10.38 -18.60
C THR A 676 -5.88 11.76 -18.10
N LYS A 677 -5.92 12.80 -18.94
CA LYS A 677 -5.57 14.17 -18.54
C LYS A 677 -6.58 14.78 -17.55
N THR A 678 -7.88 14.66 -17.84
CA THR A 678 -8.95 15.15 -16.97
C THR A 678 -8.93 14.42 -15.63
N PHE A 679 -8.76 13.10 -15.67
CA PHE A 679 -8.64 12.23 -14.52
C PHE A 679 -7.41 12.59 -13.67
N ASN A 680 -6.24 12.79 -14.28
CA ASN A 680 -5.03 13.24 -13.58
C ASN A 680 -5.19 14.62 -12.96
N SER A 681 -5.88 15.54 -13.63
CA SER A 681 -6.23 16.84 -13.05
C SER A 681 -7.15 16.68 -11.84
N LEU A 682 -8.06 15.70 -11.85
CA LEU A 682 -8.91 15.41 -10.71
C LEU A 682 -8.12 14.79 -9.56
N ILE A 683 -7.31 13.76 -9.82
CA ILE A 683 -6.46 13.13 -8.80
C ILE A 683 -5.58 14.18 -8.14
N ARG A 684 -4.96 15.08 -8.93
CA ARG A 684 -4.20 16.21 -8.40
C ARG A 684 -5.06 17.14 -7.55
N SER A 685 -6.27 17.48 -8.00
CA SER A 685 -7.19 18.31 -7.22
C SER A 685 -7.60 17.66 -5.89
N ILE A 686 -7.71 16.33 -5.84
CA ILE A 686 -8.03 15.59 -4.61
C ILE A 686 -6.81 15.54 -3.69
N ASP A 687 -5.63 15.29 -4.24
CA ASP A 687 -4.36 15.32 -3.51
C ASP A 687 -4.06 16.71 -2.92
N GLU A 688 -4.25 17.77 -3.71
CA GLU A 688 -4.09 19.17 -3.29
C GLU A 688 -5.14 19.61 -2.27
N SER A 689 -6.33 19.03 -2.29
CA SER A 689 -7.37 19.30 -1.29
C SER A 689 -7.09 18.64 0.07
N ASP A 690 -5.98 17.90 0.18
CA ASP A 690 -5.63 17.06 1.33
C ASP A 690 -6.72 16.03 1.69
N ILE A 691 -7.73 15.80 0.84
CA ILE A 691 -8.73 14.73 1.03
C ILE A 691 -8.04 13.36 1.07
N ASN A 692 -6.94 13.19 0.31
CA ASN A 692 -6.10 11.99 0.37
C ASN A 692 -5.17 11.94 1.61
N LYS A 693 -4.85 13.10 2.22
CA LYS A 693 -4.01 13.22 3.42
C LYS A 693 -4.78 13.34 4.73
N CYS A 694 -6.10 13.50 4.67
CA CYS A 694 -6.97 12.91 5.67
C CYS A 694 -6.60 11.44 5.68
N SER A 695 -5.62 11.10 6.53
CA SER A 695 -5.42 9.78 7.09
C SER A 695 -6.80 9.16 7.14
N ILE A 696 -6.98 8.00 6.51
CA ILE A 696 -8.23 7.26 6.44
C ILE A 696 -8.64 6.96 7.89
N THR A 697 -9.21 7.97 8.53
CA THR A 697 -10.10 7.95 9.65
C THR A 697 -11.42 8.00 8.90
N PHE A 698 -12.03 6.84 8.75
CA PHE A 698 -13.28 6.66 8.02
C PHE A 698 -14.26 7.77 8.42
N LEU A 699 -14.54 8.71 7.50
CA LEU A 699 -15.50 9.78 7.70
C LEU A 699 -16.62 9.61 6.67
N THR A 700 -17.83 9.30 7.14
CA THR A 700 -19.09 9.56 6.42
C THR A 700 -20.12 10.24 7.35
N SER A 701 -21.10 10.93 6.77
CA SER A 701 -22.09 11.87 7.34
C SER A 701 -23.37 11.80 6.49
N PRO A 702 -24.63 11.94 7.00
CA PRO A 702 -25.04 12.96 7.97
C PRO A 702 -26.10 12.53 9.01
N ASP A 703 -25.95 11.34 9.59
CA ASP A 703 -26.25 11.00 11.01
C ASP A 703 -25.42 9.74 11.40
N GLU A 704 -24.20 9.63 10.87
CA GLU A 704 -23.55 8.39 10.40
C GLU A 704 -22.33 7.89 11.20
N ASN A 705 -22.20 8.16 12.50
CA ASN A 705 -20.99 7.78 13.26
C ASN A 705 -21.14 6.50 14.12
N ASN A 706 -21.62 5.39 13.53
CA ASN A 706 -21.85 4.14 14.25
C ASN A 706 -21.30 2.90 13.50
N TYR A 707 -20.02 2.93 13.11
CA TYR A 707 -19.40 1.84 12.33
C TYR A 707 -19.31 0.50 13.08
N GLY A 708 -18.94 0.50 14.37
CA GLY A 708 -18.93 -0.73 15.17
C GLY A 708 -20.34 -1.33 15.36
N ILE A 709 -21.36 -0.48 15.38
CA ILE A 709 -22.76 -0.90 15.49
C ILE A 709 -23.27 -1.42 14.14
N LYS A 710 -22.88 -0.81 13.02
CA LYS A 710 -23.23 -1.27 11.67
C LYS A 710 -22.62 -2.63 11.36
N GLU A 711 -21.33 -2.85 11.61
CA GLU A 711 -20.69 -4.16 11.38
C GLU A 711 -21.23 -5.24 12.32
N PHE A 712 -21.47 -4.92 13.60
CA PHE A 712 -22.15 -5.83 14.52
C PHE A 712 -23.53 -6.23 14.00
N PHE A 713 -24.33 -5.27 13.51
CA PHE A 713 -25.64 -5.57 12.95
C PHE A 713 -25.53 -6.34 11.63
N GLU A 714 -24.58 -6.02 10.76
CA GLU A 714 -24.36 -6.74 9.51
C GLU A 714 -23.93 -8.18 9.75
N ASP A 715 -23.00 -8.46 10.68
CA ASP A 715 -22.62 -9.81 11.09
C ASP A 715 -23.78 -10.57 11.76
N PHE A 716 -24.51 -9.88 12.66
CA PHE A 716 -25.71 -10.42 13.30
C PHE A 716 -26.79 -10.81 12.27
N PHE A 717 -27.08 -9.94 11.30
CA PHE A 717 -28.08 -10.19 10.25
C PHE A 717 -27.61 -11.22 9.22
N ASN A 718 -26.32 -11.26 8.88
CA ASN A 718 -25.76 -12.30 8.01
C ASN A 718 -25.79 -13.68 8.69
N THR A 719 -25.47 -13.74 9.98
CA THR A 719 -25.59 -14.97 10.78
C THR A 719 -27.04 -15.43 10.91
N LEU A 720 -27.97 -14.49 11.08
CA LEU A 720 -29.41 -14.75 11.11
C LEU A 720 -29.93 -15.24 9.75
N ALA A 721 -29.51 -14.62 8.64
CA ALA A 721 -29.87 -15.00 7.28
C ALA A 721 -29.37 -16.42 6.95
N ASN A 722 -28.12 -16.72 7.30
CA ASN A 722 -27.53 -18.05 7.13
C ASN A 722 -28.26 -19.13 7.94
N LYS A 723 -28.73 -18.81 9.16
CA LYS A 723 -29.49 -19.77 9.99
C LYS A 723 -30.96 -19.91 9.59
N THR A 724 -31.55 -18.91 8.94
CA THR A 724 -32.96 -18.92 8.54
C THR A 724 -33.19 -19.31 7.07
N ASN A 725 -32.13 -19.59 6.30
CA ASN A 725 -32.17 -19.85 4.85
C ASN A 725 -32.88 -18.73 4.06
N GLY A 726 -32.83 -17.49 4.55
CA GLY A 726 -33.46 -16.33 3.91
C GLY A 726 -32.46 -15.51 3.10
N GLU A 727 -32.86 -15.03 1.92
CA GLU A 727 -32.08 -14.09 1.09
C GLU A 727 -32.42 -12.66 1.50
N PHE A 728 -31.43 -11.88 1.95
CA PHE A 728 -31.63 -10.50 2.38
C PHE A 728 -31.38 -9.52 1.22
N ILE A 729 -32.42 -8.84 0.74
CA ILE A 729 -32.33 -7.85 -0.34
C ILE A 729 -32.10 -6.46 0.27
N LYS A 730 -30.94 -5.85 0.03
CA LYS A 730 -30.56 -4.55 0.60
C LYS A 730 -30.94 -3.41 -0.34
N ASN A 731 -31.97 -2.63 0.01
CA ASN A 731 -32.24 -1.31 -0.58
C ASN A 731 -32.07 -0.24 0.52
N THR A 732 -31.09 0.64 0.36
CA THR A 732 -30.85 1.75 1.30
C THR A 732 -31.07 3.06 0.55
N THR A 733 -32.26 3.64 0.66
CA THR A 733 -32.54 5.01 0.24
C THR A 733 -32.74 5.89 1.47
N VAL A 734 -31.90 6.90 1.65
CA VAL A 734 -32.04 7.93 2.68
C VAL A 734 -33.13 8.91 2.23
N ILE A 735 -34.25 8.98 2.96
CA ILE A 735 -35.33 9.95 2.73
C ILE A 735 -35.22 11.02 3.80
N SER A 736 -35.07 12.28 3.40
CA SER A 736 -35.07 13.42 4.33
C SER A 736 -36.42 13.58 5.03
N ARG A 737 -36.40 14.06 6.28
CA ARG A 737 -37.50 14.05 7.27
C ARG A 737 -38.83 14.68 6.82
N THR A 738 -38.88 15.39 5.70
CA THR A 738 -40.10 16.07 5.20
C THR A 738 -40.83 15.36 4.06
N GLU A 739 -40.26 14.33 3.42
CA GLU A 739 -40.91 13.59 2.32
C GLU A 739 -41.35 12.15 2.69
N GLY A 740 -41.07 11.69 3.91
CA GLY A 740 -41.22 10.29 4.31
C GLY A 740 -42.64 9.76 4.57
N ILE A 741 -43.70 10.55 4.43
CA ILE A 741 -45.06 10.10 4.81
C ILE A 741 -45.82 9.43 3.65
N SER A 742 -45.42 9.62 2.37
CA SER A 742 -46.20 9.09 1.23
C SER A 742 -45.65 7.84 0.54
N THR A 743 -44.48 7.33 0.92
CA THR A 743 -43.81 6.19 0.21
C THR A 743 -43.66 4.91 1.04
N MET A 744 -44.16 4.85 2.27
CA MET A 744 -44.04 3.66 3.14
C MET A 744 -45.17 2.62 2.94
N MET A 745 -45.35 2.11 1.72
CA MET A 745 -46.14 0.91 1.44
C MET A 745 -45.37 -0.06 0.51
N GLN A 746 -44.21 -0.55 0.94
CA GLN A 746 -43.53 -1.75 0.41
C GLN A 746 -42.66 -2.40 1.52
N PRO A 747 -42.35 -3.71 1.41
CA PRO A 747 -42.06 -4.53 2.59
C PRO A 747 -40.61 -4.41 3.06
N ILE A 748 -40.49 -4.31 4.39
CA ILE A 748 -39.29 -4.45 5.22
C ILE A 748 -38.30 -3.27 5.10
N ILE A 749 -38.47 -2.30 6.00
CA ILE A 749 -37.48 -1.26 6.30
C ILE A 749 -37.08 -1.45 7.78
N PHE A 750 -35.83 -1.85 8.04
CA PHE A 750 -35.23 -1.87 9.37
C PHE A 750 -34.35 -0.63 9.53
N THR A 751 -34.90 0.46 10.05
CA THR A 751 -34.10 1.67 10.32
C THR A 751 -34.59 2.40 11.55
N SER A 752 -34.34 1.86 12.75
CA SER A 752 -34.07 2.70 13.93
C SER A 752 -33.62 1.86 15.11
N ILE A 753 -32.54 2.30 15.76
CA ILE A 753 -32.29 2.01 17.17
C ILE A 753 -33.39 2.75 17.93
N ALA A 754 -34.38 2.01 18.43
CA ALA A 754 -35.33 2.58 19.36
C ALA A 754 -35.00 2.06 20.75
N THR A 755 -34.80 2.99 21.67
CA THR A 755 -34.85 2.66 23.08
C THR A 755 -36.30 2.30 23.43
N ASP A 756 -36.52 1.46 24.45
CA ASP A 756 -37.86 1.12 25.00
C ASP A 756 -38.67 2.37 25.45
N SER A 757 -38.10 3.56 25.26
CA SER A 757 -38.58 4.87 25.65
C SER A 757 -39.00 5.79 24.49
N SER A 758 -39.44 5.26 23.33
CA SER A 758 -40.01 6.10 22.24
C SER A 758 -41.53 6.36 22.40
N PRO A 759 -42.09 7.55 22.08
CA PRO A 759 -43.56 7.78 22.18
C PRO A 759 -44.38 7.04 21.10
N TYR A 760 -43.70 6.54 20.04
CA TYR A 760 -44.32 5.90 18.89
C TYR A 760 -44.52 4.38 19.06
N ILE A 761 -44.34 3.85 20.28
CA ILE A 761 -44.34 2.41 20.62
C ILE A 761 -45.66 1.68 20.28
N LYS A 762 -46.78 2.39 20.09
CA LYS A 762 -48.07 1.73 19.83
C LYS A 762 -48.20 1.08 18.44
N GLU A 763 -47.28 1.35 17.51
CA GLU A 763 -47.35 0.85 16.13
C GLU A 763 -46.28 -0.20 15.77
N TYR A 764 -45.41 -0.59 16.71
CA TYR A 764 -44.25 -1.45 16.44
C TYR A 764 -44.05 -2.54 17.49
N ASP A 765 -43.60 -3.71 17.05
CA ASP A 765 -43.12 -4.80 17.91
C ASP A 765 -41.61 -4.69 18.09
N PHE A 766 -41.12 -4.89 19.31
CA PHE A 766 -39.70 -4.82 19.63
C PHE A 766 -39.12 -6.22 19.80
N SER A 767 -37.90 -6.43 19.32
CA SER A 767 -37.16 -7.64 19.64
C SER A 767 -36.75 -7.67 21.12
N ASN A 768 -36.30 -8.82 21.61
CA ASN A 768 -35.48 -8.89 22.82
C ASN A 768 -34.25 -7.98 22.64
N THR A 769 -33.74 -7.47 23.75
CA THR A 769 -32.57 -6.60 23.76
C THR A 769 -31.37 -7.31 23.14
N VAL A 770 -30.77 -6.72 22.11
CA VAL A 770 -29.61 -7.28 21.40
C VAL A 770 -28.31 -6.80 22.02
N ILE A 771 -28.27 -5.53 22.42
CA ILE A 771 -27.11 -4.94 23.10
C ILE A 771 -27.63 -4.17 24.31
N VAL A 772 -27.04 -4.46 25.47
CA VAL A 772 -27.15 -3.61 26.65
C VAL A 772 -25.91 -2.71 26.69
N ASN A 773 -26.08 -1.45 26.35
CA ASN A 773 -25.00 -0.47 26.40
C ASN A 773 -25.16 0.43 27.62
N LYS A 774 -24.07 0.68 28.34
CA LYS A 774 -24.10 1.60 29.48
C LYS A 774 -23.80 2.99 28.98
N ILE A 775 -24.57 3.95 29.49
CA ILE A 775 -24.13 5.35 29.44
C ILE A 775 -22.95 5.46 30.41
N VAL A 776 -21.94 6.24 30.09
CA VAL A 776 -20.81 6.49 30.99
C VAL A 776 -20.55 7.99 31.02
N ILE A 777 -20.25 8.51 32.20
CA ILE A 777 -19.72 9.87 32.32
C ILE A 777 -18.20 9.75 32.28
N VAL A 778 -17.62 10.33 31.25
CA VAL A 778 -16.19 10.34 31.01
C VAL A 778 -15.62 11.65 31.53
N VAL A 779 -14.68 11.54 32.44
CA VAL A 779 -13.99 12.67 33.06
C VAL A 779 -12.51 12.57 32.74
N LYS A 780 -11.86 13.73 32.56
CA LYS A 780 -10.40 13.79 32.46
C LYS A 780 -9.80 13.11 33.70
N ALA A 781 -8.82 12.21 33.52
CA ALA A 781 -8.07 11.69 34.65
C ALA A 781 -7.44 12.88 35.41
N GLY A 782 -7.34 12.76 36.73
CA GLY A 782 -6.82 13.86 37.56
C GLY A 782 -5.45 14.32 37.05
N ASP A 783 -5.14 15.61 37.11
CA ASP A 783 -3.85 16.09 36.59
C ASP A 783 -2.67 15.37 37.27
N THR A 784 -1.59 15.18 36.52
CA THR A 784 -0.33 14.66 37.08
C THR A 784 0.11 15.53 38.26
N ILE A 785 0.42 14.90 39.39
CA ILE A 785 0.96 15.60 40.54
C ILE A 785 2.33 16.15 40.15
N SER A 786 2.60 17.42 40.48
CA SER A 786 3.89 18.03 40.14
C SER A 786 5.03 17.25 40.79
N PRO A 787 6.18 17.07 40.11
CA PRO A 787 7.28 16.23 40.61
C PRO A 787 7.71 16.54 42.05
N VAL A 788 7.62 17.81 42.47
CA VAL A 788 7.96 18.24 43.83
C VAL A 788 6.95 17.77 44.86
N LYS A 789 5.63 17.87 44.58
CA LYS A 789 4.60 17.36 45.49
C LYS A 789 4.67 15.84 45.58
N THR A 790 5.00 15.22 44.46
CA THR A 790 5.18 13.78 44.34
C THR A 790 6.27 13.25 45.30
N LEU A 791 7.32 14.02 45.61
CA LEU A 791 8.33 13.66 46.64
C LEU A 791 7.74 13.50 48.06
N PHE A 792 6.70 14.24 48.39
CA PHE A 792 6.08 14.19 49.72
C PHE A 792 4.99 13.13 49.82
N VAL A 793 4.41 12.70 48.69
CA VAL A 793 3.38 11.64 48.62
C VAL A 793 3.97 10.23 48.84
N ILE A 794 5.30 10.08 48.71
CA ILE A 794 6.04 8.82 48.86
C ILE A 794 5.75 8.09 50.18
N PHE A 795 5.54 8.87 51.23
CA PHE A 795 5.14 8.37 52.54
C PHE A 795 3.79 8.98 52.93
N ARG A 796 2.95 8.18 53.59
CA ARG A 796 1.76 8.71 54.24
C ARG A 796 2.17 9.72 55.32
N THR A 797 1.31 10.70 55.58
CA THR A 797 1.57 11.80 56.52
C THR A 797 1.99 11.28 57.90
N GLU A 798 1.44 10.13 58.34
CA GLU A 798 1.79 9.50 59.62
C GLU A 798 3.26 9.09 59.67
N VAL A 799 3.82 8.58 58.57
CA VAL A 799 5.22 8.16 58.49
C VAL A 799 6.16 9.38 58.50
N TRP A 800 5.80 10.47 57.82
CA TRP A 800 6.54 11.73 57.91
C TRP A 800 6.55 12.28 59.33
N ILE A 801 5.41 12.24 60.02
CA ILE A 801 5.32 12.62 61.44
C ILE A 801 6.23 11.72 62.27
N MET A 802 6.22 10.40 62.05
CA MET A 802 7.13 9.49 62.76
C MET A 802 8.61 9.79 62.50
N ILE A 803 9.00 10.13 61.27
CA ILE A 803 10.38 10.53 60.94
C ILE A 803 10.76 11.80 61.70
N ILE A 804 9.92 12.84 61.69
CA ILE A 804 10.16 14.10 62.40
C ILE A 804 10.27 13.86 63.91
N VAL A 805 9.35 13.07 64.48
CA VAL A 805 9.38 12.70 65.90
C VAL A 805 10.64 11.91 66.25
N SER A 806 11.07 10.98 65.39
CA SER A 806 12.31 10.22 65.59
C SER A 806 13.56 11.10 65.61
N ILE A 807 13.62 12.13 64.74
CA ILE A 807 14.68 13.15 64.72
C ILE A 807 14.69 13.89 66.06
N GLY A 808 13.52 14.34 66.52
CA GLY A 808 13.37 15.03 67.79
C GLY A 808 13.83 14.21 69.00
N ILE A 809 13.34 12.97 69.11
CA ILE A 809 13.69 12.05 70.21
C ILE A 809 15.18 11.74 70.22
N THR A 810 15.76 11.47 69.05
CA THR A 810 17.19 11.14 68.93
C THR A 810 18.06 12.34 69.26
N SER A 811 17.70 13.53 68.75
CA SER A 811 18.39 14.79 69.05
C SER A 811 18.35 15.12 70.54
N LEU A 812 17.19 14.95 71.18
CA LEU A 812 17.02 15.17 72.61
C LEU A 812 17.84 14.17 73.42
N SER A 813 17.81 12.89 73.04
CA SER A 813 18.57 11.83 73.72
C SER A 813 20.08 12.08 73.65
N LEU A 814 20.59 12.44 72.47
CA LEU A 814 22.01 12.75 72.28
C LEU A 814 22.41 14.03 73.01
N TRP A 815 21.55 15.06 73.01
CA TRP A 815 21.80 16.29 73.75
C TRP A 815 21.80 16.06 75.26
N LEU A 816 20.87 15.28 75.80
CA LEU A 816 20.82 14.93 77.23
C LEU A 816 22.08 14.15 77.63
N ILE A 817 22.48 13.14 76.86
CA ILE A 817 23.71 12.38 77.13
C ILE A 817 24.94 13.28 77.08
N SER A 818 25.04 14.14 76.06
CA SER A 818 26.16 15.09 75.96
C SER A 818 26.14 16.16 77.06
N SER A 819 24.97 16.56 77.56
CA SER A 819 24.83 17.60 78.57
C SER A 819 25.14 17.06 79.97
N ILE A 820 24.73 15.82 80.27
CA ILE A 820 25.07 15.12 81.52
C ILE A 820 26.58 14.93 81.63
N ASP A 821 27.24 14.53 80.53
CA ASP A 821 28.68 14.26 80.50
C ASP A 821 29.54 15.53 80.73
N LYS A 822 29.01 16.71 80.37
CA LYS A 822 29.72 18.00 80.46
C LYS A 822 29.17 18.95 81.53
N GLN A 823 28.14 18.54 82.28
CA GLN A 823 27.42 19.37 83.26
C GLN A 823 27.01 20.77 82.75
N GLN A 824 26.73 20.91 81.44
CA GLN A 824 26.38 22.20 80.82
C GLN A 824 25.19 22.04 79.86
N PHE A 825 24.02 22.47 80.32
CA PHE A 825 22.81 22.58 79.50
C PHE A 825 22.84 23.88 78.70
N SER A 826 23.17 23.80 77.41
CA SER A 826 23.09 24.94 76.50
C SER A 826 22.16 24.63 75.34
N ILE A 827 21.19 25.50 75.10
CA ILE A 827 20.26 25.43 73.96
C ILE A 827 21.03 25.49 72.63
N SER A 828 22.12 26.25 72.57
CA SER A 828 22.97 26.30 71.37
C SER A 828 23.56 24.93 71.00
N LYS A 829 23.87 24.09 71.99
CA LYS A 829 24.34 22.71 71.78
C LYS A 829 23.20 21.80 71.32
N PHE A 830 21.97 22.03 71.77
CA PHE A 830 20.80 21.31 71.25
C PHE A 830 20.60 21.60 69.77
N GLY A 831 20.64 22.88 69.36
CA GLY A 831 20.51 23.27 67.95
C GLY A 831 21.55 22.59 67.04
N LYS A 832 22.82 22.51 67.48
CA LYS A 832 23.87 21.76 66.76
C LYS A 832 23.58 20.25 66.70
N THR A 833 23.16 19.65 67.81
CA THR A 833 22.85 18.22 67.87
C THR A 833 21.64 17.89 66.97
N TRP A 834 20.64 18.75 66.95
CA TRP A 834 19.47 18.61 66.09
C TRP A 834 19.85 18.72 64.60
N LEU A 835 20.69 19.69 64.25
CA LEU A 835 21.23 19.81 62.89
C LEU A 835 22.05 18.58 62.50
N ASP A 836 22.89 18.06 63.39
CA ASP A 836 23.69 16.86 63.14
C ASP A 836 22.81 15.62 62.90
N VAL A 837 21.75 15.44 63.69
CA VAL A 837 20.78 14.35 63.50
C VAL A 837 19.99 14.53 62.21
N LEU A 838 19.55 15.76 61.90
CA LEU A 838 18.85 16.07 60.64
C LEU A 838 19.75 15.79 59.43
N LEU A 839 21.01 16.21 59.48
CA LEU A 839 22.00 15.92 58.43
C LEU A 839 22.25 14.41 58.32
N ALA A 840 22.26 13.69 59.44
CA ALA A 840 22.35 12.23 59.42
C ALA A 840 21.11 11.58 58.80
N THR A 841 19.90 12.13 58.99
CA THR A 841 18.67 11.66 58.33
C THR A 841 18.72 11.87 56.83
N ILE A 842 19.16 13.06 56.38
CA ILE A 842 19.09 13.44 54.97
C ILE A 842 20.29 12.87 54.17
N TRP A 843 21.50 12.87 54.76
CA TRP A 843 22.76 12.54 54.07
C TRP A 843 23.41 11.25 54.58
N GLY A 844 22.88 10.62 55.63
CA GLY A 844 23.46 9.42 56.22
C GLY A 844 24.79 9.66 56.97
N TYR A 845 25.15 10.92 57.27
CA TYR A 845 26.43 11.28 57.86
C TYR A 845 26.28 12.08 59.16
N PHE A 846 27.08 11.71 60.18
CA PHE A 846 27.24 12.47 61.43
C PHE A 846 28.55 13.25 61.42
N VAL A 847 28.49 14.57 61.61
CA VAL A 847 29.67 15.46 61.65
C VAL A 847 30.57 15.16 62.87
N LEU A 848 29.97 14.78 64.00
CA LEU A 848 30.67 14.56 65.26
C LEU A 848 30.35 13.19 65.84
N VAL A 849 31.33 12.29 65.84
CA VAL A 849 31.21 10.98 66.51
C VAL A 849 31.46 11.17 68.02
N PRO A 850 30.47 10.93 68.90
CA PRO A 850 30.63 11.12 70.33
C PRO A 850 31.65 10.13 70.90
N ARG A 851 32.42 10.59 71.89
CA ARG A 851 33.37 9.73 72.63
C ARG A 851 32.65 8.74 73.54
N ASN A 852 31.46 9.09 74.04
CA ASN A 852 30.69 8.27 74.96
C ASN A 852 30.10 7.03 74.25
N ILE A 853 30.34 5.84 74.80
CA ILE A 853 29.87 4.57 74.24
C ILE A 853 28.34 4.51 74.14
N LYS A 854 27.61 5.08 75.11
CA LYS A 854 26.14 5.09 75.11
C LYS A 854 25.59 5.90 73.93
N ALA A 855 26.18 7.07 73.68
CA ALA A 855 25.81 7.91 72.54
C ALA A 855 26.12 7.22 71.20
N ARG A 856 27.23 6.46 71.11
CA ARG A 856 27.55 5.66 69.92
C ARG A 856 26.50 4.58 69.64
N TYR A 857 25.99 3.89 70.66
CA TYR A 857 24.92 2.91 70.47
C TYR A 857 23.64 3.54 69.94
N ILE A 858 23.26 4.72 70.45
CA ILE A 858 22.09 5.46 69.94
C ILE A 858 22.32 5.88 68.49
N ILE A 859 23.49 6.39 68.15
CA ILE A 859 23.83 6.76 66.76
C ILE A 859 23.78 5.55 65.84
N ILE A 860 24.36 4.41 66.23
CA ILE A 860 24.34 3.19 65.42
C ILE A 860 22.89 2.71 65.20
N SER A 861 22.08 2.66 66.27
CA SER A 861 20.67 2.29 66.17
C SER A 861 19.91 3.23 65.24
N TYR A 862 20.15 4.54 65.38
CA TYR A 862 19.55 5.55 64.52
C TYR A 862 20.00 5.43 63.07
N LEU A 863 21.27 5.15 62.80
CA LEU A 863 21.77 4.92 61.43
C LEU A 863 21.10 3.71 60.79
N VAL A 864 20.90 2.62 61.53
CA VAL A 864 20.14 1.45 61.03
C VAL A 864 18.70 1.84 60.70
N TYR A 865 18.04 2.59 61.59
CA TYR A 865 16.70 3.12 61.32
C TYR A 865 16.68 4.01 60.07
N GLN A 866 17.67 4.90 59.92
CA GLN A 866 17.77 5.78 58.74
C GLN A 866 17.98 5.00 57.45
N ILE A 867 18.83 3.98 57.45
CA ILE A 867 19.02 3.10 56.30
C ILE A 867 17.69 2.48 55.88
N HIS A 868 16.88 1.98 56.81
CA HIS A 868 15.57 1.41 56.49
C HIS A 868 14.61 2.46 55.91
N ILE A 869 14.53 3.65 56.52
CA ILE A 869 13.67 4.73 56.00
C ILE A 869 14.14 5.19 54.62
N GLN A 870 15.44 5.36 54.42
CA GLN A 870 16.00 5.80 53.14
C GLN A 870 15.83 4.73 52.05
N THR A 871 15.91 3.45 52.40
CA THR A 871 15.62 2.34 51.48
C THR A 871 14.14 2.32 51.09
N GLY A 872 13.23 2.47 52.06
CA GLY A 872 11.79 2.58 51.78
C GLY A 872 11.46 3.80 50.93
N PHE A 873 12.09 4.95 51.22
CA PHE A 873 11.92 6.19 50.48
C PHE A 873 12.41 6.04 49.05
N THR A 874 13.62 5.52 48.83
CA THR A 874 14.20 5.36 47.49
C THR A 874 13.43 4.34 46.66
N SER A 875 13.01 3.22 47.25
CA SER A 875 12.17 2.23 46.55
C SER A 875 10.84 2.83 46.10
N ASN A 876 10.15 3.56 46.99
CA ASN A 876 8.88 4.19 46.65
C ASN A 876 9.07 5.37 45.70
N LEU A 877 10.17 6.13 45.82
CA LEU A 877 10.53 7.22 44.92
C LEU A 877 10.66 6.71 43.49
N VAL A 878 11.32 5.57 43.27
CA VAL A 878 11.45 4.98 41.93
C VAL A 878 10.07 4.64 41.37
N THR A 879 9.25 3.91 42.10
CA THR A 879 7.87 3.58 41.68
C THR A 879 7.07 4.84 41.32
N VAL A 880 7.22 5.88 42.12
CA VAL A 880 6.51 7.14 41.97
C VAL A 880 7.06 7.99 40.81
N LEU A 881 8.34 7.85 40.46
CA LEU A 881 8.95 8.52 39.31
C LEU A 881 8.72 7.75 38.00
N THR A 882 8.59 6.42 38.05
CA THR A 882 8.33 5.59 36.86
C THR A 882 6.85 5.53 36.50
N THR A 883 5.96 5.67 37.49
CA THR A 883 4.51 5.63 37.29
C THR A 883 3.94 7.00 37.61
N PRO A 884 3.43 7.75 36.61
CA PRO A 884 2.89 9.08 36.86
C PRO A 884 1.75 9.00 37.88
N GLN A 885 1.93 9.67 39.00
CA GLN A 885 0.89 9.79 40.02
C GLN A 885 -0.09 10.89 39.58
N TYR A 886 -1.34 10.51 39.41
CA TYR A 886 -2.42 11.43 39.14
C TYR A 886 -3.05 11.85 40.45
N LYS A 887 -3.51 13.10 40.56
CA LYS A 887 -4.41 13.48 41.66
C LYS A 887 -5.60 12.51 41.64
N PRO A 888 -6.19 12.16 42.80
CA PRO A 888 -7.44 11.40 42.79
C PRO A 888 -8.41 12.14 41.86
N GLY A 889 -8.70 11.50 40.73
CA GLY A 889 -9.68 12.02 39.78
C GLY A 889 -11.06 11.91 40.37
N ILE A 890 -12.05 12.38 39.64
CA ILE A 890 -13.44 12.14 39.98
C ILE A 890 -13.68 10.64 39.79
N GLN A 891 -13.93 9.91 40.89
CA GLN A 891 -14.06 8.44 40.87
C GLN A 891 -15.52 8.00 40.91
N ASN A 892 -16.36 8.81 41.55
CA ASN A 892 -17.78 8.52 41.72
C ASN A 892 -18.62 9.74 41.32
N LEU A 893 -19.93 9.57 41.41
CA LEU A 893 -20.91 10.55 40.94
C LEU A 893 -21.05 11.72 41.93
N GLU A 894 -20.81 11.47 43.21
CA GLU A 894 -20.76 12.47 44.28
C GLU A 894 -19.60 13.45 44.04
N ASP A 895 -18.40 12.94 43.76
CA ASP A 895 -17.22 13.71 43.39
C ASP A 895 -17.52 14.59 42.16
N LEU A 896 -18.27 14.05 41.19
CA LEU A 896 -18.63 14.77 39.97
C LEU A 896 -19.54 15.95 40.29
N VAL A 897 -20.57 15.72 41.10
CA VAL A 897 -21.50 16.76 41.53
C VAL A 897 -20.78 17.84 42.33
N GLU A 898 -19.88 17.46 43.24
CA GLU A 898 -19.10 18.39 44.05
C GLU A 898 -18.08 19.20 43.22
N SER A 899 -17.57 18.61 42.13
CA SER A 899 -16.58 19.27 41.26
C SER A 899 -17.13 20.46 40.47
N ASN A 900 -18.47 20.59 40.35
CA ASN A 900 -19.13 21.61 39.52
C ASN A 900 -18.66 21.65 38.05
N LEU A 901 -18.13 20.54 37.52
CA LEU A 901 -17.76 20.45 36.11
C LEU A 901 -19.00 20.52 35.22
N SER A 902 -18.92 21.27 34.11
CA SER A 902 -19.97 21.22 33.10
C SER A 902 -19.95 19.86 32.41
N ILE A 903 -21.09 19.19 32.32
CA ILE A 903 -21.24 17.89 31.66
C ILE A 903 -21.69 18.12 30.22
N ILE A 904 -20.84 17.85 29.24
CA ILE A 904 -21.20 17.98 27.83
C ILE A 904 -21.90 16.70 27.39
N ALA A 905 -23.10 16.83 26.83
CA ALA A 905 -23.86 15.70 26.30
C ALA A 905 -24.30 15.98 24.85
N SER A 906 -24.51 14.93 24.07
CA SER A 906 -25.20 15.08 22.77
C SER A 906 -26.65 15.50 23.01
N ARG A 907 -27.20 16.38 22.16
CA ARG A 907 -28.60 16.82 22.22
C ARG A 907 -29.58 15.64 22.16
N CYS A 908 -29.18 14.52 21.55
CA CYS A 908 -29.96 13.27 21.58
C CYS A 908 -30.25 12.77 23.01
N PHE A 909 -29.32 12.93 23.96
CA PHE A 909 -29.57 12.50 25.34
C PHE A 909 -30.65 13.34 26.02
N GLU A 910 -30.75 14.63 25.70
CA GLU A 910 -31.78 15.52 26.23
C GLU A 910 -33.18 15.01 25.86
N GLU A 911 -33.37 14.72 24.58
CA GLU A 911 -34.66 14.32 24.02
C GLU A 911 -35.07 12.90 24.43
N PHE A 912 -34.13 11.94 24.43
CA PHE A 912 -34.47 10.52 24.61
C PHE A 912 -34.37 10.03 26.07
N TYR A 913 -33.48 10.62 26.86
CA TYR A 913 -33.16 10.12 28.20
C TYR A 913 -33.68 11.05 29.29
N PHE A 914 -33.34 12.34 29.24
CA PHE A 914 -33.67 13.29 30.31
C PHE A 914 -35.11 13.81 30.29
N SER A 915 -35.85 13.60 29.18
CA SER A 915 -37.25 13.97 29.03
C SER A 915 -38.24 13.06 29.77
N ARG A 916 -37.84 11.82 30.10
CA ARG A 916 -38.72 10.77 30.64
C ARG A 916 -38.44 10.33 32.07
N VAL A 917 -37.29 10.69 32.62
CA VAL A 917 -37.07 10.52 34.05
C VAL A 917 -37.92 11.59 34.74
N GLU A 918 -39.14 11.21 35.14
CA GLU A 918 -39.94 11.98 36.10
C GLU A 918 -39.03 12.36 37.25
N GLU A 919 -39.15 13.59 37.77
CA GLU A 919 -38.34 14.14 38.85
C GLU A 919 -38.40 13.21 40.08
N THR A 920 -37.59 12.16 40.06
CA THR A 920 -37.29 11.38 41.23
C THR A 920 -36.59 12.33 42.17
N SER A 921 -36.98 12.32 43.43
CA SER A 921 -36.53 13.25 44.48
C SER A 921 -35.03 13.16 44.81
N ASN A 922 -34.23 12.55 43.95
CA ASN A 922 -32.80 12.42 44.14
C ASN A 922 -32.08 13.72 43.76
N ASN A 923 -31.65 14.45 44.80
CA ASN A 923 -30.89 15.70 44.73
C ASN A 923 -29.64 15.62 43.83
N ILE A 924 -29.07 14.42 43.64
CA ILE A 924 -27.88 14.22 42.80
C ILE A 924 -28.23 14.37 41.31
N TYR A 925 -29.36 13.79 40.87
CA TYR A 925 -29.78 13.81 39.47
C TYR A 925 -30.13 15.22 38.99
N SER A 926 -30.85 15.99 39.81
CA SER A 926 -31.20 17.38 39.48
C SER A 926 -29.95 18.27 39.37
N LYS A 927 -28.94 18.06 40.24
CA LYS A 927 -27.65 18.76 40.15
C LYS A 927 -26.89 18.41 38.87
N ILE A 928 -26.84 17.12 38.50
CA ILE A 928 -26.20 16.66 37.25
C ILE A 928 -26.91 17.25 36.03
N LYS A 929 -28.25 17.20 36.00
CA LYS A 929 -29.06 17.78 34.92
C LYS A 929 -28.81 19.28 34.77
N ASN A 930 -28.68 20.01 35.89
CA ASN A 930 -28.36 21.44 35.87
C ASN A 930 -26.92 21.75 35.43
N GLN A 931 -25.99 20.80 35.55
CA GLN A 931 -24.60 20.92 35.06
C GLN A 931 -24.46 20.55 33.58
N MET A 932 -25.48 19.95 32.96
CA MET A 932 -25.41 19.50 31.56
C MET A 932 -25.51 20.64 30.55
N ARG A 933 -24.72 20.56 29.49
CA ARG A 933 -24.77 21.42 28.32
C ARG A 933 -24.83 20.55 27.07
N PHE A 934 -25.90 20.69 26.30
CA PHE A 934 -26.10 19.93 25.07
C PHE A 934 -25.41 20.64 23.91
N ILE A 935 -24.47 19.96 23.25
CA ILE A 935 -23.70 20.51 22.13
C ILE A 935 -23.66 19.49 20.99
N ASP A 936 -24.03 19.93 19.80
CA ASP A 936 -23.94 19.15 18.57
C ASP A 936 -22.51 19.23 18.01
N LEU A 937 -21.67 18.31 18.47
CA LEU A 937 -20.29 18.15 18.01
C LEU A 937 -20.01 16.69 17.65
N SER A 938 -19.11 16.48 16.69
CA SER A 938 -18.62 15.13 16.39
C SER A 938 -17.96 14.51 17.63
N TYR A 939 -17.95 13.18 17.75
CA TYR A 939 -17.36 12.49 18.91
C TYR A 939 -15.86 12.81 19.09
N ILE A 940 -15.11 12.99 17.99
CA ILE A 940 -13.69 13.42 17.99
C ILE A 940 -13.54 14.83 18.55
N GLU A 941 -14.37 15.78 18.12
CA GLU A 941 -14.33 17.16 18.64
C GLU A 941 -14.69 17.20 20.13
N ARG A 942 -15.64 16.37 20.55
CA ARG A 942 -16.01 16.24 21.96
C ARG A 942 -14.87 15.60 22.78
N ALA A 943 -14.17 14.61 22.24
CA ALA A 943 -12.97 14.03 22.87
C ALA A 943 -11.82 15.05 22.96
N LYS A 944 -11.61 15.88 21.93
CA LYS A 944 -10.64 16.98 21.99
C LYS A 944 -11.02 18.00 23.07
N LEU A 945 -12.32 18.31 23.23
CA LEU A 945 -12.79 19.21 24.30
C LEU A 945 -12.50 18.70 25.71
N LEU A 946 -12.55 17.38 25.94
CA LEU A 946 -12.14 16.77 27.22
C LEU A 946 -10.70 17.09 27.59
N ASN A 947 -9.82 17.27 26.61
CA ASN A 947 -8.40 17.57 26.87
C ASN A 947 -8.15 19.09 27.10
N TYR A 948 -8.96 19.95 26.47
CA TYR A 948 -8.79 21.41 26.55
C TYR A 948 -9.60 22.09 27.66
N ARG A 949 -10.66 21.45 28.17
CA ARG A 949 -11.57 22.06 29.15
C ARG A 949 -11.76 21.16 30.36
N ASN A 950 -11.92 21.80 31.52
CA ASN A 950 -12.42 21.15 32.73
C ASN A 950 -13.92 20.87 32.55
N CYS A 951 -14.24 19.84 31.78
CA CYS A 951 -15.60 19.34 31.59
C CYS A 951 -15.64 17.82 31.75
N ALA A 952 -16.80 17.32 32.13
CA ALA A 952 -17.15 15.91 32.02
C ALA A 952 -17.95 15.70 30.73
N MET A 953 -18.02 14.48 30.24
CA MET A 953 -18.74 14.17 29.01
C MET A 953 -19.63 12.94 29.19
N LEU A 954 -20.89 13.06 28.80
CA LEU A 954 -21.83 11.94 28.76
C LEU A 954 -21.73 11.27 27.38
N MET A 955 -21.37 9.98 27.35
CA MET A 955 -21.29 9.19 26.13
C MET A 955 -21.70 7.74 26.38
N MET A 956 -21.92 6.98 25.31
CA MET A 956 -22.12 5.53 25.44
C MET A 956 -20.76 4.84 25.62
N GLU A 957 -20.72 3.70 26.34
CA GLU A 957 -19.48 2.95 26.56
C GLU A 957 -18.83 2.49 25.24
N LEU A 958 -19.63 2.08 24.26
CA LEU A 958 -19.16 1.80 22.90
C LEU A 958 -18.50 3.03 22.24
N GLU A 959 -19.06 4.24 22.39
CA GLU A 959 -18.45 5.46 21.85
C GLU A 959 -17.09 5.73 22.51
N LEU A 960 -16.95 5.46 23.81
CA LEU A 960 -15.69 5.62 24.53
C LEU A 960 -14.60 4.68 24.01
N GLN A 961 -14.94 3.45 23.65
CA GLN A 961 -13.96 2.50 23.09
C GLN A 961 -13.44 2.98 21.72
N VAL A 962 -14.33 3.49 20.87
CA VAL A 962 -13.95 4.09 19.57
C VAL A 962 -13.04 5.30 19.77
N VAL A 963 -13.37 6.18 20.73
CA VAL A 963 -12.54 7.36 21.05
C VAL A 963 -11.13 6.97 21.53
N LYS A 964 -11.01 5.93 22.37
CA LYS A 964 -9.70 5.42 22.83
C LYS A 964 -8.85 4.86 21.69
N PHE A 965 -9.49 4.25 20.69
CA PHE A 965 -8.80 3.71 19.52
C PHE A 965 -8.32 4.83 18.58
N GLU A 966 -9.20 5.77 18.24
CA GLU A 966 -8.89 6.80 17.23
C GLU A 966 -7.93 7.89 17.71
N VAL A 967 -8.04 8.33 18.97
CA VAL A 967 -7.19 9.44 19.47
C VAL A 967 -5.84 8.94 20.01
N GLY A 968 -5.63 7.62 20.01
CA GLY A 968 -4.42 6.99 20.52
C GLY A 968 -4.33 6.97 22.05
N ALA A 969 -3.24 6.39 22.57
CA ALA A 969 -3.02 6.11 24.00
C ALA A 969 -2.90 7.36 24.90
N ASP A 970 -2.97 8.57 24.34
CA ASP A 970 -2.70 9.82 25.06
C ASP A 970 -3.92 10.39 25.82
N ILE A 971 -5.12 9.83 25.63
CA ILE A 971 -6.30 10.23 26.41
C ILE A 971 -6.38 9.40 27.70
N HIS A 972 -5.91 9.97 28.80
CA HIS A 972 -6.16 9.47 30.15
C HIS A 972 -7.53 9.96 30.65
N VAL A 973 -8.55 9.12 30.55
CA VAL A 973 -9.92 9.40 31.04
C VAL A 973 -10.40 8.33 31.99
N ASN A 974 -11.12 8.73 33.03
CA ASN A 974 -11.87 7.83 33.90
C ASN A 974 -13.33 7.78 33.41
N SER A 975 -13.91 6.58 33.41
CA SER A 975 -15.33 6.38 33.13
C SER A 975 -16.08 6.08 34.42
N ILE A 976 -17.12 6.84 34.71
CA ILE A 976 -18.03 6.64 35.84
C ILE A 976 -19.31 6.01 35.29
N ALA A 977 -19.54 4.76 35.65
CA ALA A 977 -20.78 4.03 35.35
C ALA A 977 -21.56 3.89 36.66
N THR A 978 -22.80 4.41 36.71
CA THR A 978 -23.68 4.26 37.89
C THR A 978 -25.10 4.01 37.43
N ASP A 979 -25.72 2.93 37.87
CA ASP A 979 -27.11 2.59 37.49
C ASP A 979 -28.14 3.72 37.77
N LEU A 980 -27.76 4.66 38.65
CA LEU A 980 -28.54 5.82 39.09
C LEU A 980 -28.69 6.94 38.03
N VAL A 981 -27.69 7.12 37.17
CA VAL A 981 -27.68 8.11 36.07
C VAL A 981 -27.54 7.44 34.73
N THR A 982 -26.83 6.31 34.71
CA THR A 982 -26.52 5.52 33.54
C THR A 982 -27.38 4.28 33.55
N GLY A 983 -28.63 4.44 33.12
CA GLY A 983 -29.48 3.31 32.81
C GLY A 983 -28.84 2.47 31.70
N ASN A 984 -29.13 1.18 31.74
CA ASN A 984 -28.83 0.29 30.64
C ASN A 984 -29.67 0.72 29.43
N ILE A 985 -29.02 1.24 28.39
CA ILE A 985 -29.67 1.46 27.10
C ILE A 985 -29.81 0.09 26.45
N ARG A 986 -31.05 -0.37 26.39
CA ARG A 986 -31.42 -1.57 25.66
C ARG A 986 -31.64 -1.20 24.21
N VAL A 987 -30.77 -1.70 23.35
CA VAL A 987 -30.93 -1.58 21.90
C VAL A 987 -31.68 -2.82 21.43
N SER A 988 -32.91 -2.59 20.98
CA SER A 988 -33.79 -3.61 20.42
C SER A 988 -34.03 -3.32 18.93
N CYS A 989 -34.22 -4.36 18.13
CA CYS A 989 -34.64 -4.20 16.73
C CYS A 989 -36.13 -3.84 16.69
N VAL A 990 -36.49 -2.84 15.88
CA VAL A 990 -37.89 -2.43 15.67
C VAL A 990 -38.46 -3.17 14.47
N LEU A 991 -39.60 -3.82 14.66
CA LEU A 991 -40.38 -4.51 13.64
C LEU A 991 -41.77 -3.86 13.56
N SER A 992 -42.42 -3.86 12.39
CA SER A 992 -43.82 -3.45 12.28
C SER A 992 -44.69 -4.34 13.18
N ALA A 993 -45.68 -3.79 13.89
CA ALA A 993 -46.55 -4.59 14.76
C ALA A 993 -47.18 -5.79 14.03
N GLY A 994 -47.12 -6.98 14.64
CA GLY A 994 -47.64 -8.24 14.08
C GLY A 994 -46.70 -8.97 13.12
N HIS A 995 -45.44 -8.53 12.96
CA HIS A 995 -44.51 -9.14 12.01
C HIS A 995 -44.07 -10.55 12.47
N PHE A 996 -44.20 -11.55 11.60
CA PHE A 996 -43.93 -12.95 11.96
C PHE A 996 -42.48 -13.21 12.39
N PHE A 997 -41.52 -12.39 11.93
CA PHE A 997 -40.11 -12.49 12.32
C PHE A 997 -39.83 -12.16 13.79
N THR A 998 -40.70 -11.42 14.50
CA THR A 998 -40.45 -11.00 15.88
C THR A 998 -40.22 -12.22 16.79
N LYS A 999 -41.01 -13.28 16.63
CA LYS A 999 -40.85 -14.51 17.43
C LYS A 999 -39.55 -15.25 17.12
N THR A 1000 -39.18 -15.33 15.84
CA THR A 1000 -37.95 -15.99 15.39
C THR A 1000 -36.70 -15.25 15.87
N LEU A 1001 -36.70 -13.92 15.73
CA LEU A 1001 -35.62 -13.06 16.19
C LEU A 1001 -35.44 -13.13 17.71
N ASN A 1002 -36.54 -13.11 18.47
CA ASN A 1002 -36.50 -13.23 19.93
C ASN A 1002 -35.99 -14.59 20.40
N SER A 1003 -36.36 -15.66 19.69
CA SER A 1003 -35.84 -17.01 19.92
C SER A 1003 -34.33 -17.09 19.66
N PHE A 1004 -33.85 -16.46 18.58
CA PHE A 1004 -32.43 -16.42 18.25
C PHE A 1004 -31.61 -15.66 19.29
N ILE A 1005 -32.04 -14.45 19.65
CA ILE A 1005 -31.37 -13.62 20.68
C ILE A 1005 -31.30 -14.38 22.01
N ARG A 1006 -32.41 -15.01 22.42
CA ARG A 1006 -32.45 -15.81 23.64
C ARG A 1006 -31.48 -16.99 23.63
N SER A 1007 -31.36 -17.68 22.48
CA SER A 1007 -30.41 -18.80 22.35
C SER A 1007 -28.94 -18.37 22.44
N ARG A 1008 -28.63 -17.14 22.01
CA ARG A 1008 -27.29 -16.56 22.12
C ARG A 1008 -26.98 -16.17 23.56
N ASP A 1009 -27.89 -15.47 24.23
CA ASP A 1009 -27.75 -15.10 25.65
C ASP A 1009 -27.57 -16.33 26.56
N GLU A 1010 -28.29 -17.43 26.27
CA GLU A 1010 -28.15 -18.69 27.00
C GLU A 1010 -26.77 -19.34 26.75
N SER A 1011 -26.25 -19.26 25.52
CA SER A 1011 -24.90 -19.72 25.16
C SER A 1011 -23.78 -18.91 25.83
N GLU A 1012 -23.88 -17.58 25.84
CA GLU A 1012 -22.88 -16.71 26.48
C GLU A 1012 -22.86 -16.92 28.01
N ARG A 1013 -24.03 -17.08 28.65
CA ARG A 1013 -24.10 -17.43 30.08
C ARG A 1013 -23.52 -18.80 30.41
N GLU A 1014 -23.70 -19.79 29.55
CA GLU A 1014 -23.07 -21.11 29.73
C GLU A 1014 -21.54 -21.04 29.60
N GLU A 1015 -21.02 -20.13 28.79
CA GLU A 1015 -19.58 -19.94 28.61
C GLU A 1015 -18.96 -19.17 29.79
N GLU A 1016 -19.63 -18.13 30.30
CA GLU A 1016 -19.24 -17.44 31.54
C GLU A 1016 -19.30 -18.37 32.76
N GLN A 1017 -20.32 -19.24 32.86
CA GLN A 1017 -20.40 -20.26 33.91
C GLN A 1017 -19.34 -21.37 33.79
N LYS A 1018 -18.74 -21.57 32.61
CA LYS A 1018 -17.61 -22.49 32.42
C LYS A 1018 -16.26 -21.84 32.73
N GLN A 1019 -16.18 -20.50 32.67
CA GLN A 1019 -14.97 -19.74 32.98
C GLN A 1019 -14.85 -19.38 34.48
N HIS A 1020 -15.97 -19.29 35.20
CA HIS A 1020 -16.03 -19.22 36.66
C HIS A 1020 -15.96 -20.61 37.31
#